data_AF-A0AAV0JUV4-F1
#
_entry.id   AF-A0AAV0JUV4-F1
#
_cell.length_a   1.000
_cell.length_b   1.000
_cell.length_c   1.000
_cell.angle_alpha   90.00
_cell.angle_beta   90.00
_cell.angle_gamma   90.00
#
_symmetry.space_group_name_H-M   'P 1'
#
loop_
_entity.id
_entity.type
_entity.pdbx_description
1 polymer ?
#
loop_
_entity_poly.entity_id
_entity_poly.type
_entity_poly.pdbx_seq_one_letter_code
_entity_poly.pdbx_strand_id
1 'polypeptide(L)'
;MDYMKWAVTVIGLLLPLLIILYKLWLGRRISNRANNVDNASRTLDSIASASGSADSDTLLPLPFGEYEVFMNFRGPDTRYQITDILFRFLVNLKIRTFKDDDELRKGEGIWPNLVEAIEQSKIYVTIFSENYAYSKWCLKELAVIVEHQERNQGCIILPIFYMVDPRDVRHQSGPYLRAFRQHENFFDEETIRIWKAALNKVGALKGWHVKSNDEQGAIADLVTGIVWSHLSKNNFLETDKLIGMDDHIEVVKERLALDSPCMTIVGIHGIGGIGKTTIAKAVYNKVSPQFDRCSFVEDVREMLQQRDGIIILQKHIISDILRVKNFAESIANNSAGIRIIKDRISRFKFLIVLDDVDEKFRFDKILGNIKNFVSGSRFIITSRNVKVLSTLTDDCKLYKVLEMNHSHALQLFCNHSFKQDSPPSSYETLSNDIVSVAAGLPLTLKVVGSLLFQEEKVIWEDKLRQLKEIPEEEVVERLKISYDTLNEEAKQIFLDIACFFIGEDKDLPSYMWSDCDFFPISNINILRQRSMIEIASHLLFHMHDQLRDMGREIVRQENTRHPWKRSRIWSKGKALDMLCNQKLTLLYKLWSGRRSSHTSISVDNASTQSDSNPLQLRYLDIKARMLNDDFSNYVPGLRSLRVSFKYSGRMPNFSVDNLVIVELFRLRGT
;
A
#
# COMPACT_ATOMS: atom_id res chain seq x y z
N MET A 1 4.50 -40.47 -51.45
CA MET A 1 3.33 -41.19 -50.90
C MET A 1 3.60 -41.83 -49.52
N ASP A 2 4.84 -41.78 -49.01
CA ASP A 2 5.20 -42.37 -47.70
C ASP A 2 5.14 -41.41 -46.49
N TYR A 3 5.13 -40.10 -46.71
CA TYR A 3 5.02 -39.10 -45.62
C TYR A 3 3.61 -39.06 -44.99
N MET A 4 2.58 -39.27 -45.82
CA MET A 4 1.19 -39.36 -45.36
C MET A 4 0.92 -40.63 -44.56
N LYS A 5 1.66 -41.72 -44.84
CA LYS A 5 1.55 -42.96 -44.05
C LYS A 5 2.13 -42.76 -42.66
N TRP A 6 3.31 -42.15 -42.53
CA TRP A 6 3.93 -41.84 -41.24
C TRP A 6 3.12 -40.88 -40.37
N ALA A 7 2.53 -39.83 -40.95
CA ALA A 7 1.70 -38.89 -40.20
C ALA A 7 0.43 -39.54 -39.63
N VAL A 8 -0.20 -40.45 -40.39
CA VAL A 8 -1.39 -41.17 -39.93
C VAL A 8 -1.06 -42.19 -38.84
N THR A 9 0.10 -42.86 -38.89
CA THR A 9 0.53 -43.78 -37.81
C THR A 9 0.88 -43.03 -36.52
N VAL A 10 1.52 -41.86 -36.62
CA VAL A 10 1.90 -41.04 -35.45
C VAL A 10 0.65 -40.44 -34.79
N ILE A 11 -0.32 -39.96 -35.57
CA ILE A 11 -1.61 -39.46 -35.05
C ILE A 11 -2.42 -40.61 -34.43
N GLY A 12 -2.41 -41.80 -35.06
CA GLY A 12 -3.09 -43.00 -34.54
C GLY A 12 -2.53 -43.52 -33.21
N LEU A 13 -1.24 -43.30 -32.93
CA LEU A 13 -0.59 -43.70 -31.68
C LEU A 13 -0.68 -42.62 -30.58
N LEU A 14 -0.73 -41.33 -30.94
CA LEU A 14 -0.77 -40.24 -29.95
C LEU A 14 -2.18 -39.94 -29.42
N LEU A 15 -3.23 -40.14 -30.22
CA LEU A 15 -4.61 -39.88 -29.79
C LEU A 15 -5.06 -40.73 -28.57
N PRO A 16 -4.79 -42.05 -28.53
CA PRO A 16 -5.14 -42.88 -27.38
C PRO A 16 -4.39 -42.45 -26.11
N LEU A 17 -3.14 -42.02 -26.25
CA LEU A 17 -2.30 -41.60 -25.12
C LEU A 17 -2.80 -40.27 -24.52
N LEU A 18 -3.23 -39.33 -25.37
CA LEU A 18 -3.87 -38.08 -24.95
C LEU A 18 -5.22 -38.33 -24.26
N ILE A 19 -6.01 -39.30 -24.73
CA ILE A 19 -7.29 -39.68 -24.10
C ILE A 19 -7.04 -40.33 -22.72
N ILE A 20 -6.00 -41.15 -22.57
CA ILE A 20 -5.62 -41.76 -21.28
C ILE A 20 -5.14 -40.67 -20.31
N LEU A 21 -4.29 -39.74 -20.76
CA LEU A 21 -3.83 -38.61 -19.94
C LEU A 21 -5.00 -37.69 -19.54
N TYR A 22 -5.94 -37.43 -20.44
CA TYR A 22 -7.15 -36.66 -20.15
C TYR A 22 -8.05 -37.37 -19.13
N LYS A 23 -8.23 -38.70 -19.25
CA LYS A 23 -8.99 -39.49 -18.27
C LYS A 23 -8.29 -39.55 -16.90
N LEU A 24 -6.97 -39.64 -16.84
CA LEU A 24 -6.19 -39.58 -15.59
C LEU A 24 -6.27 -38.20 -14.94
N TRP A 25 -6.20 -37.14 -15.74
CA TRP A 25 -6.36 -35.76 -15.27
C TRP A 25 -7.79 -35.50 -14.76
N LEU A 26 -8.80 -35.98 -15.49
CA LEU A 26 -10.21 -35.87 -15.08
C LEU A 26 -10.49 -36.69 -13.80
N GLY A 27 -9.90 -37.89 -13.67
CA GLY A 27 -9.97 -38.72 -12.47
C GLY A 27 -9.33 -38.05 -11.25
N ARG A 28 -8.16 -37.42 -11.40
CA ARG A 28 -7.53 -36.61 -10.34
C ARG A 28 -8.37 -35.37 -9.98
N ARG A 29 -9.01 -34.74 -10.97
CA ARG A 29 -9.88 -33.58 -10.73
C ARG A 29 -11.18 -33.95 -10.01
N ILE A 30 -11.76 -35.10 -10.32
CA ILE A 30 -12.96 -35.63 -9.64
C ILE A 30 -12.61 -36.10 -8.23
N SER A 31 -11.47 -36.76 -8.02
CA SER A 31 -10.98 -37.14 -6.68
C SER A 31 -10.68 -35.92 -5.79
N ASN A 32 -10.05 -34.87 -6.34
CA ASN A 32 -9.83 -33.62 -5.61
C ASN A 32 -11.14 -32.86 -5.32
N ARG A 33 -12.16 -33.01 -6.18
CA ARG A 33 -13.48 -32.40 -5.96
C ARG A 33 -14.31 -33.18 -4.93
N ALA A 34 -14.22 -34.51 -4.90
CA ALA A 34 -14.83 -35.35 -3.86
C ALA A 34 -14.21 -35.09 -2.48
N ASN A 35 -12.87 -35.03 -2.40
CA ASN A 35 -12.16 -34.71 -1.15
C ASN A 35 -12.47 -33.29 -0.63
N ASN A 36 -12.71 -32.32 -1.52
CA ASN A 36 -13.13 -30.96 -1.13
C ASN A 36 -14.60 -30.88 -0.72
N VAL A 37 -15.49 -31.71 -1.28
CA VAL A 37 -16.90 -31.78 -0.88
C VAL A 37 -17.06 -32.50 0.46
N ASP A 38 -16.29 -33.57 0.70
CA ASP A 38 -16.28 -34.29 1.99
C ASP A 38 -15.64 -33.44 3.11
N ASN A 39 -14.61 -32.63 2.81
CA ASN A 39 -14.09 -31.66 3.76
C ASN A 39 -15.07 -30.49 4.00
N ALA A 40 -15.78 -30.01 2.97
CA ALA A 40 -16.78 -28.97 3.13
C ALA A 40 -18.00 -29.45 3.92
N SER A 41 -18.46 -30.69 3.74
CA SER A 41 -19.58 -31.24 4.50
C SER A 41 -19.21 -31.47 5.98
N ARG A 42 -17.99 -31.98 6.26
CA ARG A 42 -17.47 -32.10 7.63
C ARG A 42 -17.31 -30.75 8.33
N THR A 43 -17.00 -29.70 7.57
CA THR A 43 -16.90 -28.33 8.11
C THR A 43 -18.29 -27.73 8.37
N LEU A 44 -19.30 -28.04 7.56
CA LEU A 44 -20.68 -27.57 7.74
C LEU A 44 -21.41 -28.31 8.89
N ASP A 45 -21.20 -29.61 9.06
CA ASP A 45 -21.79 -30.38 10.16
C ASP A 45 -21.19 -30.02 11.53
N SER A 46 -19.93 -29.57 11.53
CA SER A 46 -19.26 -29.00 12.72
C SER A 46 -19.78 -27.61 13.12
N ILE A 47 -20.39 -26.85 12.19
CA ILE A 47 -20.91 -25.50 12.44
C ILE A 47 -22.39 -25.55 12.89
N ALA A 48 -23.14 -26.58 12.48
CA ALA A 48 -24.57 -26.72 12.80
C ALA A 48 -24.86 -27.21 14.24
N SER A 49 -23.85 -27.66 15.00
CA SER A 49 -24.03 -28.23 16.35
C SER A 49 -23.70 -27.28 17.51
N ALA A 50 -23.39 -26.01 17.24
CA ALA A 50 -23.11 -25.00 18.26
C ALA A 50 -24.01 -23.77 18.12
N SER A 51 -25.32 -23.95 18.30
CA SER A 51 -26.25 -22.83 18.49
C SER A 51 -27.00 -23.01 19.82
N GLY A 52 -26.49 -22.36 20.87
CA GLY A 52 -27.13 -22.32 22.18
C GLY A 52 -26.44 -21.36 23.16
N SER A 53 -27.09 -20.22 23.40
CA SER A 53 -26.88 -19.23 24.48
C SER A 53 -25.76 -18.18 24.32
N ALA A 54 -26.05 -17.00 24.88
CA ALA A 54 -25.57 -15.68 24.49
C ALA A 54 -24.37 -15.15 25.30
N ASP A 55 -23.81 -14.05 24.77
CA ASP A 55 -22.84 -13.09 25.33
C ASP A 55 -21.38 -13.52 25.55
N SER A 56 -20.51 -13.04 24.64
CA SER A 56 -19.19 -12.44 24.92
C SER A 56 -18.52 -12.04 23.61
N ASP A 57 -18.16 -10.75 23.47
CA ASP A 57 -17.41 -10.16 22.36
C ASP A 57 -16.15 -10.96 22.01
N THR A 58 -16.22 -11.79 20.97
CA THR A 58 -15.06 -12.51 20.44
C THR A 58 -14.53 -11.78 19.20
N LEU A 59 -13.40 -11.11 19.39
CA LEU A 59 -12.60 -10.49 18.34
C LEU A 59 -12.25 -11.55 17.27
N LEU A 60 -12.68 -11.33 16.03
CA LEU A 60 -12.36 -12.20 14.89
C LEU A 60 -10.83 -12.29 14.68
N PRO A 61 -10.27 -13.48 14.39
CA PRO A 61 -8.84 -13.64 14.13
C PRO A 61 -8.43 -12.95 12.81
N LEU A 62 -7.26 -12.29 12.83
CA LEU A 62 -6.60 -11.69 11.66
C LEU A 62 -6.14 -12.78 10.66
N PRO A 63 -5.95 -12.46 9.36
CA PRO A 63 -5.59 -13.44 8.34
C PRO A 63 -4.21 -14.12 8.57
N PHE A 64 -4.00 -15.28 7.94
CA PHE A 64 -2.78 -16.11 8.01
C PHE A 64 -1.47 -15.34 7.67
N GLY A 65 -0.39 -15.61 8.41
CA GLY A 65 0.90 -14.88 8.41
C GLY A 65 1.79 -15.23 9.63
N GLU A 66 3.02 -14.72 9.70
CA GLU A 66 4.01 -14.96 10.79
C GLU A 66 3.73 -14.06 12.01
N TYR A 67 3.94 -14.55 13.24
CA TYR A 67 3.78 -13.73 14.46
C TYR A 67 4.86 -12.64 14.57
N GLU A 68 4.49 -11.44 15.05
CA GLU A 68 5.43 -10.32 15.22
C GLU A 68 5.95 -10.24 16.66
N VAL A 69 5.07 -10.52 17.62
CA VAL A 69 5.34 -10.47 19.06
C VAL A 69 4.99 -11.79 19.72
N PHE A 70 5.86 -12.30 20.59
CA PHE A 70 5.57 -13.45 21.45
C PHE A 70 5.53 -13.02 22.91
N MET A 71 4.47 -13.38 23.63
CA MET A 71 4.34 -13.15 25.07
C MET A 71 4.63 -14.42 25.86
N ASN A 72 5.63 -14.37 26.71
CA ASN A 72 6.01 -15.44 27.62
C ASN A 72 5.70 -15.01 29.07
N PHE A 73 4.78 -15.70 29.73
CA PHE A 73 4.27 -15.31 31.05
C PHE A 73 3.69 -16.51 31.78
N ARG A 74 3.47 -16.36 33.10
CA ARG A 74 2.74 -17.36 33.88
C ARG A 74 1.25 -17.08 33.83
N GLY A 75 0.49 -17.98 33.21
CA GLY A 75 -0.95 -17.86 33.01
C GLY A 75 -1.73 -17.57 34.29
N PRO A 76 -1.65 -18.44 35.31
CA PRO A 76 -2.36 -18.25 36.58
C PRO A 76 -2.09 -16.94 37.30
N ASP A 77 -0.92 -16.31 37.09
CA ASP A 77 -0.52 -15.12 37.81
C ASP A 77 -0.95 -13.82 37.11
N THR A 78 -0.83 -13.76 35.78
CA THR A 78 -0.88 -12.48 35.04
C THR A 78 -1.87 -12.44 33.88
N ARG A 79 -2.49 -13.58 33.50
CA ARG A 79 -3.29 -13.71 32.27
C ARG A 79 -4.38 -12.66 32.11
N TYR A 80 -5.12 -12.38 33.18
CA TYR A 80 -6.26 -11.45 33.22
C TYR A 80 -5.90 -10.06 33.78
N GLN A 81 -4.60 -9.81 34.00
CA GLN A 81 -4.07 -8.57 34.56
C GLN A 81 -3.24 -7.85 33.48
N ILE A 82 -1.99 -7.49 33.78
CA ILE A 82 -1.10 -6.76 32.87
C ILE A 82 -0.98 -7.42 31.49
N THR A 83 -0.98 -8.76 31.42
CA THR A 83 -0.84 -9.49 30.15
C THR A 83 -2.03 -9.28 29.22
N ASP A 84 -3.26 -9.27 29.75
CA ASP A 84 -4.45 -9.03 28.92
C ASP A 84 -4.52 -7.59 28.43
N ILE A 85 -4.17 -6.64 29.30
CA ILE A 85 -4.14 -5.21 28.97
C ILE A 85 -3.16 -4.98 27.82
N LEU A 86 -1.92 -5.48 27.95
CA LEU A 86 -0.89 -5.36 26.93
C LEU A 86 -1.28 -6.05 25.62
N PHE A 87 -1.84 -7.26 25.71
CA PHE A 87 -2.29 -8.00 24.53
C PHE A 87 -3.35 -7.22 23.74
N ARG A 88 -4.35 -6.66 24.44
CA ARG A 88 -5.38 -5.83 23.81
C ARG A 88 -4.80 -4.59 23.14
N PHE A 89 -3.82 -3.93 23.77
CA PHE A 89 -3.18 -2.74 23.20
C PHE A 89 -2.46 -3.07 21.89
N LEU A 90 -1.70 -4.18 21.86
CA LEU A 90 -1.00 -4.64 20.66
C LEU A 90 -1.97 -5.06 19.53
N VAL A 91 -3.01 -5.84 19.86
CA VAL A 91 -4.03 -6.25 18.89
C VAL A 91 -4.81 -5.05 18.34
N ASN A 92 -5.07 -4.02 19.15
CA ASN A 92 -5.70 -2.78 18.71
C ASN A 92 -4.85 -2.02 17.69
N LEU A 93 -3.52 -2.09 17.82
CA LEU A 93 -2.56 -1.58 16.83
C LEU A 93 -2.34 -2.50 15.63
N LYS A 94 -3.11 -3.61 15.53
CA LYS A 94 -2.96 -4.62 14.47
C LYS A 94 -1.62 -5.34 14.47
N ILE A 95 -0.93 -5.34 15.61
CA ILE A 95 0.29 -6.13 15.78
C ILE A 95 -0.11 -7.57 16.06
N ARG A 96 0.39 -8.50 15.24
CA ARG A 96 0.10 -9.92 15.38
C ARG A 96 0.91 -10.49 16.55
N THR A 97 0.21 -10.75 17.64
CA THR A 97 0.82 -11.16 18.91
C THR A 97 0.41 -12.59 19.25
N PHE A 98 1.38 -13.46 19.49
CA PHE A 98 1.14 -14.76 20.12
C PHE A 98 1.04 -14.57 21.63
N LYS A 99 -0.15 -14.80 22.18
CA LYS A 99 -0.38 -14.87 23.62
C LYS A 99 -0.33 -16.34 24.00
N ASP A 100 0.80 -16.77 24.56
CA ASP A 100 0.90 -18.14 25.05
C ASP A 100 -0.15 -18.37 26.15
N ASP A 101 -0.88 -19.46 26.06
CA ASP A 101 -1.93 -19.75 27.01
C ASP A 101 -1.64 -21.11 27.64
N ASP A 102 -1.08 -21.06 28.86
CA ASP A 102 -0.86 -22.21 29.74
C ASP A 102 -2.08 -23.17 29.84
N GLU A 103 -3.30 -22.74 29.46
CA GLU A 103 -4.54 -23.53 29.51
C GLU A 103 -5.19 -23.83 28.14
N LEU A 104 -4.57 -23.47 27.01
CA LEU A 104 -5.10 -23.84 25.69
C LEU A 104 -4.63 -25.24 25.24
N ARG A 105 -5.56 -26.19 25.46
CA ARG A 105 -6.05 -27.22 24.51
C ARG A 105 -5.42 -28.62 24.58
N LYS A 106 -6.26 -29.57 25.03
CA LYS A 106 -6.08 -31.03 24.91
C LYS A 106 -6.16 -31.44 23.44
N GLY A 107 -5.16 -32.16 22.91
CA GLY A 107 -5.33 -32.97 21.69
C GLY A 107 -4.20 -33.03 20.65
N GLU A 108 -3.21 -32.13 20.63
CA GLU A 108 -2.11 -32.16 19.64
C GLU A 108 -0.72 -31.95 20.27
N GLY A 109 0.35 -32.28 19.54
CA GLY A 109 1.73 -32.04 19.97
C GLY A 109 2.03 -30.54 20.04
N ILE A 110 1.97 -29.97 21.25
CA ILE A 110 1.95 -28.53 21.54
C ILE A 110 3.29 -27.83 21.24
N TRP A 111 4.40 -28.56 21.39
CA TRP A 111 5.74 -27.97 21.39
C TRP A 111 6.25 -27.48 20.01
N PRO A 112 6.06 -28.20 18.89
CA PRO A 112 6.51 -27.73 17.58
C PRO A 112 5.88 -26.39 17.17
N ASN A 113 4.57 -26.23 17.36
CA ASN A 113 3.86 -24.99 16.99
C ASN A 113 4.30 -23.80 17.85
N LEU A 114 4.65 -24.05 19.11
CA LEU A 114 5.13 -23.01 20.02
C LEU A 114 6.56 -22.56 19.66
N VAL A 115 7.43 -23.51 19.32
CA VAL A 115 8.79 -23.20 18.81
C VAL A 115 8.68 -22.41 17.51
N GLU A 116 7.81 -22.83 16.59
CA GLU A 116 7.55 -22.09 15.34
C GLU A 116 7.09 -20.65 15.61
N ALA A 117 6.18 -20.45 16.58
CA ALA A 117 5.74 -19.10 16.96
C ALA A 117 6.87 -18.24 17.55
N ILE A 118 7.77 -18.84 18.33
CA ILE A 118 8.96 -18.15 18.86
C ILE A 118 9.91 -17.78 17.72
N GLU A 119 10.20 -18.71 16.80
CA GLU A 119 11.11 -18.50 15.68
C GLU A 119 10.60 -17.47 14.67
N GLN A 120 9.27 -17.39 14.47
CA GLN A 120 8.64 -16.37 13.61
C GLN A 120 8.68 -14.97 14.24
N SER A 121 8.72 -14.88 15.57
CA SER A 121 8.59 -13.60 16.29
C SER A 121 9.89 -12.78 16.30
N LYS A 122 9.75 -11.45 16.21
CA LYS A 122 10.89 -10.50 16.26
C LYS A 122 11.03 -9.84 17.63
N ILE A 123 9.96 -9.82 18.41
CA ILE A 123 9.88 -9.12 19.68
C ILE A 123 9.33 -10.08 20.73
N TYR A 124 10.03 -10.22 21.86
CA TYR A 124 9.64 -11.07 22.97
C TYR A 124 9.28 -10.22 24.17
N VAL A 125 8.05 -10.31 24.67
CA VAL A 125 7.66 -9.70 25.94
C VAL A 125 7.65 -10.80 27.01
N THR A 126 8.57 -10.69 27.97
CA THR A 126 8.71 -11.67 29.06
C THR A 126 8.15 -11.06 30.34
N ILE A 127 7.13 -11.69 30.93
CA ILE A 127 6.44 -11.17 32.12
C ILE A 127 6.73 -12.12 33.28
N PHE A 128 7.70 -11.73 34.11
CA PHE A 128 8.12 -12.47 35.29
C PHE A 128 7.18 -12.16 36.46
N SER A 129 6.59 -13.20 37.04
CA SER A 129 5.83 -13.14 38.29
C SER A 129 6.56 -13.92 39.39
N GLU A 130 6.03 -13.86 40.62
CA GLU A 130 6.58 -14.61 41.75
C GLU A 130 6.64 -16.12 41.48
N ASN A 131 5.60 -16.69 40.87
CA ASN A 131 5.51 -18.14 40.63
C ASN A 131 5.94 -18.58 39.22
N TYR A 132 6.49 -17.67 38.41
CA TYR A 132 6.87 -17.95 37.02
C TYR A 132 7.79 -19.17 36.90
N ALA A 133 8.84 -19.25 37.73
CA ALA A 133 9.81 -20.34 37.67
C ALA A 133 9.26 -21.71 38.12
N TYR A 134 8.07 -21.79 38.73
CA TYR A 134 7.43 -23.08 39.01
C TYR A 134 6.89 -23.75 37.74
N SER A 135 6.69 -23.01 36.66
CA SER A 135 6.25 -23.57 35.38
C SER A 135 7.46 -24.02 34.55
N LYS A 136 7.55 -25.33 34.30
CA LYS A 136 8.55 -25.87 33.36
C LYS A 136 8.39 -25.32 31.95
N TRP A 137 7.16 -24.98 31.53
CA TRP A 137 6.89 -24.46 30.18
C TRP A 137 7.42 -23.05 30.02
N CYS A 138 7.12 -22.16 30.97
CA CYS A 138 7.65 -20.80 30.97
C CYS A 138 9.19 -20.79 30.91
N LEU A 139 9.86 -21.65 31.70
CA LEU A 139 11.32 -21.77 31.70
C LEU A 139 11.87 -22.31 30.36
N LYS A 140 11.20 -23.30 29.77
CA LYS A 140 11.59 -23.89 28.50
C LYS A 140 11.42 -22.91 27.35
N GLU A 141 10.32 -22.17 27.31
CA GLU A 141 10.08 -21.09 26.35
C GLU A 141 11.14 -20.00 26.46
N LEU A 142 11.45 -19.53 27.67
CA LEU A 142 12.46 -18.51 27.89
C LEU A 142 13.83 -18.95 27.36
N ALA A 143 14.19 -20.22 27.55
CA ALA A 143 15.42 -20.78 27.02
C ALA A 143 15.45 -20.75 25.49
N VAL A 144 14.36 -21.15 24.81
CA VAL A 144 14.25 -21.10 23.34
C VAL A 144 14.29 -19.65 22.84
N ILE A 145 13.62 -18.71 23.52
CA ILE A 145 13.68 -17.28 23.20
C ILE A 145 15.12 -16.75 23.26
N VAL A 146 15.85 -17.10 24.32
CA VAL A 146 17.25 -16.68 24.49
C VAL A 146 18.15 -17.29 23.43
N GLU A 147 17.99 -18.58 23.14
CA GLU A 147 18.73 -19.30 22.10
C GLU A 147 18.48 -18.69 20.72
N HIS A 148 17.22 -18.42 20.38
CA HIS A 148 16.85 -17.79 19.12
C HIS A 148 17.41 -16.37 18.99
N GLN A 149 17.33 -15.57 20.06
CA GLN A 149 17.89 -14.21 20.09
C GLN A 149 19.41 -14.19 19.92
N GLU A 150 20.14 -15.22 20.37
CA GLU A 150 21.59 -15.34 20.17
C GLU A 150 21.95 -15.66 18.72
N ARG A 151 21.11 -16.44 18.04
CA ARG A 151 21.26 -16.74 16.61
C ARG A 151 20.85 -15.55 15.73
N ASN A 152 19.88 -14.75 16.18
CA ASN A 152 19.28 -13.67 15.42
C ASN A 152 19.37 -12.32 16.16
N GLN A 153 20.46 -11.58 15.88
CA GLN A 153 20.75 -10.28 16.52
C GLN A 153 19.70 -9.18 16.27
N GLY A 154 18.76 -9.39 15.34
CA GLY A 154 17.65 -8.47 15.07
C GLY A 154 16.47 -8.58 16.05
N CYS A 155 16.42 -9.60 16.90
CA CYS A 155 15.34 -9.79 17.86
C CYS A 155 15.58 -9.01 19.16
N ILE A 156 14.51 -8.51 19.78
CA ILE A 156 14.57 -7.82 21.07
C ILE A 156 13.73 -8.51 22.15
N ILE A 157 14.22 -8.47 23.39
CA ILE A 157 13.52 -9.00 24.57
C ILE A 157 13.18 -7.83 25.51
N LEU A 158 11.91 -7.73 25.90
CA LEU A 158 11.34 -6.69 26.74
C LEU A 158 10.85 -7.31 28.06
N PRO A 159 11.65 -7.27 29.14
CA PRO A 159 11.27 -7.86 30.42
C PRO A 159 10.37 -6.95 31.26
N ILE A 160 9.32 -7.52 31.81
CA ILE A 160 8.39 -6.92 32.77
C ILE A 160 8.46 -7.77 34.05
N PHE A 161 8.84 -7.15 35.15
CA PHE A 161 8.92 -7.76 36.48
C PHE A 161 7.65 -7.43 37.25
N TYR A 162 6.68 -8.32 37.20
CA TYR A 162 5.35 -8.17 37.78
C TYR A 162 5.30 -8.69 39.22
N MET A 163 5.23 -7.78 40.20
CA MET A 163 5.18 -8.08 41.64
C MET A 163 6.33 -8.99 42.10
N VAL A 164 7.49 -8.87 41.45
CA VAL A 164 8.69 -9.68 41.74
C VAL A 164 9.93 -8.81 41.69
N ASP A 165 10.87 -9.04 42.61
CA ASP A 165 12.16 -8.36 42.57
C ASP A 165 12.99 -8.87 41.37
N PRO A 166 13.46 -7.99 40.46
CA PRO A 166 14.34 -8.39 39.37
C PRO A 166 15.59 -9.16 39.83
N ARG A 167 16.07 -8.93 41.06
CA ARG A 167 17.20 -9.66 41.65
C ARG A 167 16.88 -11.13 41.86
N ASP A 168 15.66 -11.45 42.28
CA ASP A 168 15.21 -12.83 42.46
C ASP A 168 15.14 -13.56 41.13
N VAL A 169 14.72 -12.89 40.06
CA VAL A 169 14.74 -13.45 38.70
C VAL A 169 16.17 -13.67 38.22
N ARG A 170 17.03 -12.64 38.33
CA ARG A 170 18.40 -12.64 37.79
C ARG A 170 19.34 -13.62 38.51
N HIS A 171 19.23 -13.72 39.83
CA HIS A 171 20.10 -14.55 40.66
C HIS A 171 19.41 -15.83 41.14
N GLN A 172 18.17 -16.06 40.68
CA GLN A 172 17.34 -17.21 41.07
C GLN A 172 17.27 -17.36 42.60
N SER A 173 17.08 -16.24 43.31
CA SER A 173 16.92 -16.18 44.77
C SER A 173 15.44 -16.19 45.18
N GLY A 174 15.17 -16.25 46.49
CA GLY A 174 13.81 -16.15 47.02
C GLY A 174 12.84 -17.21 46.44
N PRO A 175 11.69 -16.81 45.88
CA PRO A 175 10.73 -17.72 45.24
C PRO A 175 11.34 -18.58 44.11
N TYR A 176 12.25 -18.02 43.32
CA TYR A 176 12.86 -18.72 42.18
C TYR A 176 13.79 -19.83 42.67
N LEU A 177 14.53 -19.62 43.76
CA LEU A 177 15.36 -20.67 44.38
C LEU A 177 14.51 -21.86 44.81
N ARG A 178 13.34 -21.59 45.41
CA ARG A 178 12.41 -22.64 45.85
C ARG A 178 11.86 -23.42 44.66
N ALA A 179 11.53 -22.74 43.57
CA ALA A 179 11.09 -23.40 42.33
C ALA A 179 12.18 -24.30 41.72
N PHE A 180 13.43 -23.84 41.67
CA PHE A 180 14.54 -24.66 41.13
C PHE A 180 14.85 -25.90 41.97
N ARG A 181 14.78 -25.82 43.30
CA ARG A 181 14.92 -27.01 44.17
C ARG A 181 13.88 -28.08 43.87
N GLN A 182 12.69 -27.68 43.41
CA GLN A 182 11.66 -28.64 43.00
C GLN A 182 12.03 -29.29 41.66
N HIS A 183 12.41 -28.49 40.66
CA HIS A 183 12.77 -28.98 39.32
C HIS A 183 14.02 -29.87 39.32
N GLU A 184 14.98 -29.61 40.20
CA GLU A 184 16.20 -30.43 40.33
C GLU A 184 15.91 -31.90 40.69
N ASN A 185 14.71 -32.23 41.18
CA ASN A 185 14.30 -33.63 41.42
C ASN A 185 13.80 -34.35 40.15
N PHE A 186 13.47 -33.61 39.08
CA PHE A 186 12.77 -34.14 37.90
C PHE A 186 13.51 -33.91 36.58
N PHE A 187 14.51 -33.03 36.56
CA PHE A 187 15.25 -32.66 35.36
C PHE A 187 16.77 -32.78 35.59
N ASP A 188 17.49 -33.05 34.51
CA ASP A 188 18.94 -33.17 34.54
C ASP A 188 19.65 -31.81 34.78
N GLU A 189 20.89 -31.88 35.24
CA GLU A 189 21.69 -30.72 35.60
C GLU A 189 21.89 -29.75 34.43
N GLU A 190 22.00 -30.25 33.20
CA GLU A 190 22.19 -29.43 32.00
C GLU A 190 20.94 -28.61 31.69
N THR A 191 19.76 -29.23 31.73
CA THR A 191 18.47 -28.53 31.58
C THR A 191 18.31 -27.43 32.62
N ILE A 192 18.62 -27.72 33.90
CA ILE A 192 18.55 -26.73 34.99
C ILE A 192 19.52 -25.57 34.74
N ARG A 193 20.74 -25.87 34.26
CA ARG A 193 21.76 -24.88 33.94
C ARG A 193 21.30 -23.94 32.82
N ILE A 194 20.70 -24.47 31.76
CA ILE A 194 20.16 -23.69 30.63
C ILE A 194 19.07 -22.73 31.12
N TRP A 195 18.12 -23.21 31.93
CA TRP A 195 17.05 -22.37 32.47
C TRP A 195 17.58 -21.25 33.39
N LYS A 196 18.53 -21.56 34.27
CA LYS A 196 19.19 -20.56 35.13
C LYS A 196 19.95 -19.52 34.28
N ALA A 197 20.65 -19.94 33.23
CA ALA A 197 21.35 -19.04 32.32
C ALA A 197 20.39 -18.09 31.57
N ALA A 198 19.27 -18.60 31.06
CA ALA A 198 18.26 -17.79 30.38
C ALA A 198 17.65 -16.72 31.32
N LEU A 199 17.28 -17.11 32.55
CA LEU A 199 16.79 -16.18 33.57
C LEU A 199 17.83 -15.15 33.98
N ASN A 200 19.10 -15.55 34.12
CA ASN A 200 20.19 -14.63 34.44
C ASN A 200 20.36 -13.56 33.35
N LYS A 201 20.37 -13.99 32.08
CA LYS A 201 20.51 -13.10 30.92
C LYS A 201 19.35 -12.12 30.82
N VAL A 202 18.11 -12.61 30.81
CA VAL A 202 16.93 -11.75 30.64
C VAL A 202 16.67 -10.91 31.89
N GLY A 203 16.90 -11.45 33.09
CA GLY A 203 16.82 -10.72 34.35
C GLY A 203 17.87 -9.62 34.52
N ALA A 204 18.97 -9.66 33.74
CA ALA A 204 19.97 -8.60 33.70
C ALA A 204 19.62 -7.44 32.75
N LEU A 205 18.64 -7.61 31.85
CA LEU A 205 18.18 -6.57 30.93
C LEU A 205 17.40 -5.48 31.67
N LYS A 206 17.46 -4.25 31.14
CA LYS A 206 16.66 -3.14 31.66
C LYS A 206 15.18 -3.37 31.30
N GLY A 207 14.35 -3.53 32.32
CA GLY A 207 12.91 -3.77 32.17
C GLY A 207 12.05 -2.86 33.04
N TRP A 208 10.75 -3.17 33.12
CA TRP A 208 9.78 -2.46 33.95
C TRP A 208 9.46 -3.26 35.19
N HIS A 209 9.61 -2.65 36.36
CA HIS A 209 9.20 -3.25 37.63
C HIS A 209 7.81 -2.73 38.00
N VAL A 210 6.82 -3.63 38.04
CA VAL A 210 5.41 -3.34 38.33
C VAL A 210 5.13 -3.76 39.78
N LYS A 211 4.79 -2.80 40.63
CA LYS A 211 4.40 -2.98 42.03
C LYS A 211 2.90 -2.84 42.20
N SER A 212 2.38 -3.16 43.39
CA SER A 212 0.94 -3.21 43.71
C SER A 212 0.19 -1.91 43.42
N ASN A 213 0.90 -0.77 43.49
CA ASN A 213 0.32 0.56 43.35
C ASN A 213 0.59 1.18 41.96
N ASP A 214 1.24 0.45 41.06
CA ASP A 214 1.58 0.97 39.74
C ASP A 214 0.40 0.83 38.77
N GLU A 215 0.25 1.82 37.90
CA GLU A 215 -0.76 1.83 36.85
C GLU A 215 -0.36 0.88 35.71
N GLN A 216 -0.83 -0.37 35.79
CA GLN A 216 -0.52 -1.41 34.80
C GLN A 216 -0.83 -0.98 33.35
N GLY A 217 -1.87 -0.17 33.16
CA GLY A 217 -2.23 0.40 31.87
C GLY A 217 -1.17 1.34 31.29
N ALA A 218 -0.52 2.15 32.13
CA ALA A 218 0.55 3.06 31.68
C ALA A 218 1.80 2.28 31.26
N ILE A 219 2.14 1.21 31.98
CA ILE A 219 3.26 0.33 31.62
C ILE A 219 2.94 -0.43 30.32
N ALA A 220 1.71 -0.93 30.18
CA ALA A 220 1.27 -1.57 28.94
C ALA A 220 1.36 -0.60 27.74
N ASP A 221 0.91 0.65 27.90
CA ASP A 221 1.01 1.69 26.85
C ASP A 221 2.47 1.96 26.45
N LEU A 222 3.35 2.11 27.43
CA LEU A 222 4.77 2.36 27.20
C LEU A 222 5.44 1.21 26.45
N VAL A 223 5.18 -0.04 26.88
CA VAL A 223 5.71 -1.24 26.22
C VAL A 223 5.15 -1.36 24.81
N THR A 224 3.84 -1.17 24.62
CA THR A 224 3.20 -1.12 23.30
C THR A 224 3.83 -0.07 22.38
N GLY A 225 4.14 1.12 22.89
CA GLY A 225 4.81 2.18 22.13
C GLY A 225 6.20 1.78 21.65
N ILE A 226 6.97 1.05 22.47
CA ILE A 226 8.30 0.53 22.11
C ILE A 226 8.18 -0.58 21.07
N VAL A 227 7.25 -1.53 21.27
CA VAL A 227 6.98 -2.59 20.29
C VAL A 227 6.63 -1.97 18.94
N TRP A 228 5.69 -1.01 18.94
CA TRP A 228 5.30 -0.29 17.74
C TRP A 228 6.51 0.40 17.10
N SER A 229 7.31 1.15 17.85
CA SER A 229 8.50 1.82 17.33
C SER A 229 9.47 0.82 16.68
N HIS A 230 9.66 -0.35 17.29
CA HIS A 230 10.55 -1.37 16.74
C HIS A 230 10.01 -2.00 15.45
N LEU A 231 8.71 -2.29 15.37
CA LEU A 231 8.09 -2.80 14.15
C LEU A 231 8.02 -1.74 13.04
N SER A 232 7.70 -0.50 13.42
CA SER A 232 7.58 0.62 12.49
C SER A 232 8.91 1.21 12.02
N LYS A 233 10.04 0.81 12.60
CA LYS A 233 11.38 1.05 12.00
C LYS A 233 11.51 0.42 10.61
N ASN A 234 10.66 -0.54 10.24
CA ASN A 234 10.60 -1.12 8.90
C ASN A 234 9.48 -0.52 8.02
N ASN A 235 8.70 0.45 8.52
CA ASN A 235 7.70 1.18 7.71
C ASN A 235 8.35 2.32 6.91
N PHE A 236 9.50 2.04 6.30
CA PHE A 236 10.08 2.96 5.33
C PHE A 236 9.15 3.04 4.13
N LEU A 237 8.89 4.25 3.66
CA LEU A 237 8.27 4.42 2.35
C LEU A 237 9.17 3.76 1.33
N GLU A 238 8.59 2.93 0.46
CA GLU A 238 9.33 2.28 -0.61
C GLU A 238 9.98 3.35 -1.50
N THR A 239 11.30 3.27 -1.67
CA THR A 239 12.07 4.18 -2.51
C THR A 239 12.92 3.36 -3.46
N ASP A 240 12.96 3.78 -4.72
CA ASP A 240 13.96 3.32 -5.68
C ASP A 240 15.39 3.55 -5.15
N LYS A 241 16.37 2.96 -5.84
CA LYS A 241 17.79 3.29 -5.66
C LYS A 241 17.98 4.81 -5.73
N LEU A 242 18.33 5.41 -4.59
CA LEU A 242 18.55 6.85 -4.46
C LEU A 242 19.95 7.19 -5.00
N ILE A 243 20.02 8.06 -6.01
CA ILE A 243 21.28 8.50 -6.63
C ILE A 243 21.39 10.00 -6.40
N GLY A 244 22.50 10.43 -5.78
CA GLY A 244 22.77 11.85 -5.57
C GLY A 244 21.83 12.58 -4.62
N MET A 245 21.20 11.87 -3.69
CA MET A 245 20.12 12.40 -2.86
C MET A 245 20.62 13.03 -1.54
N ASP A 246 21.84 12.74 -1.11
CA ASP A 246 22.35 13.12 0.21
C ASP A 246 22.32 14.64 0.43
N ASP A 247 22.78 15.42 -0.55
CA ASP A 247 22.76 16.88 -0.49
C ASP A 247 21.33 17.42 -0.37
N HIS A 248 20.39 16.89 -1.16
CA HIS A 248 18.98 17.27 -1.08
C HIS A 248 18.39 16.96 0.31
N ILE A 249 18.73 15.80 0.87
CA ILE A 249 18.24 15.36 2.18
C ILE A 249 18.78 16.28 3.29
N GLU A 250 20.08 16.55 3.31
CA GLU A 250 20.69 17.40 4.34
C GLU A 250 20.16 18.84 4.25
N VAL A 251 20.06 19.39 3.05
CA VAL A 251 19.51 20.72 2.81
C VAL A 251 18.04 20.86 3.25
N VAL A 252 17.22 19.82 3.10
CA VAL A 252 15.84 19.80 3.62
C VAL A 252 15.82 19.61 5.14
N LYS A 253 16.68 18.76 5.71
CA LYS A 253 16.82 18.56 7.17
C LYS A 253 17.22 19.84 7.89
N GLU A 254 18.17 20.60 7.33
CA GLU A 254 18.58 21.90 7.84
C GLU A 254 17.40 22.89 7.86
N ARG A 255 16.63 22.96 6.76
CA ARG A 255 15.42 23.80 6.70
C ARG A 255 14.38 23.36 7.71
N LEU A 256 14.18 22.05 7.90
CA LEU A 256 13.29 21.52 8.93
C LEU A 256 13.71 21.97 10.33
N ALA A 257 14.99 22.29 10.56
CA ALA A 257 15.52 22.75 11.85
C ALA A 257 15.05 21.83 12.98
N LEU A 258 15.41 20.54 12.92
CA LEU A 258 14.87 19.48 13.78
C LEU A 258 15.05 19.75 15.28
N ASP A 259 16.09 20.49 15.66
CA ASP A 259 16.37 20.88 17.04
C ASP A 259 15.58 22.11 17.53
N SER A 260 14.90 22.83 16.62
CA SER A 260 14.12 24.01 16.97
C SER A 260 12.80 23.62 17.66
N PRO A 261 12.40 24.31 18.74
CA PRO A 261 11.08 24.13 19.32
C PRO A 261 9.99 24.72 18.43
N CYS A 262 10.28 25.56 17.44
CA CYS A 262 9.24 26.17 16.61
C CYS A 262 8.64 25.17 15.61
N MET A 263 7.36 25.34 15.30
CA MET A 263 6.72 24.63 14.18
C MET A 263 7.32 25.16 12.86
N THR A 264 7.65 24.26 11.92
CA THR A 264 8.27 24.65 10.64
C THR A 264 7.58 23.99 9.46
N ILE A 265 7.37 24.75 8.38
CA ILE A 265 6.94 24.25 7.08
C ILE A 265 8.09 24.38 6.10
N VAL A 266 8.42 23.29 5.40
CA VAL A 266 9.35 23.28 4.28
C VAL A 266 8.56 23.03 3.00
N GLY A 267 8.64 23.98 2.06
CA GLY A 267 8.01 23.89 0.75
C GLY A 267 9.03 23.47 -0.31
N ILE A 268 8.92 22.26 -0.84
CA ILE A 268 9.79 21.74 -1.91
C ILE A 268 9.14 22.02 -3.26
N HIS A 269 9.82 22.72 -4.16
CA HIS A 269 9.27 23.05 -5.48
C HIS A 269 10.26 22.88 -6.63
N GLY A 270 9.70 22.77 -7.84
CA GLY A 270 10.43 22.49 -9.06
C GLY A 270 9.53 21.88 -10.12
N ILE A 271 10.01 21.79 -11.35
CA ILE A 271 9.26 21.25 -12.48
C ILE A 271 8.84 19.79 -12.24
N GLY A 272 7.84 19.29 -12.98
CA GLY A 272 7.44 17.88 -12.85
C GLY A 272 8.60 16.94 -13.20
N GLY A 273 8.62 15.74 -12.61
CA GLY A 273 9.66 14.74 -12.90
C GLY A 273 11.05 15.01 -12.29
N ILE A 274 11.26 16.18 -11.67
CA ILE A 274 12.53 16.59 -11.04
C ILE A 274 12.90 15.81 -9.76
N GLY A 275 12.02 14.97 -9.22
CA GLY A 275 12.30 14.16 -8.01
C GLY A 275 11.84 14.74 -6.67
N LYS A 276 10.92 15.72 -6.65
CA LYS A 276 10.38 16.30 -5.39
C LYS A 276 9.81 15.26 -4.43
N THR A 277 8.93 14.39 -4.92
CA THR A 277 8.32 13.30 -4.15
C THR A 277 9.40 12.38 -3.60
N THR A 278 10.40 12.02 -4.41
CA THR A 278 11.53 11.17 -4.01
C THR A 278 12.35 11.81 -2.88
N ILE A 279 12.65 13.12 -2.97
CA ILE A 279 13.32 13.86 -1.89
C ILE A 279 12.47 13.83 -0.61
N ALA A 280 11.17 14.11 -0.71
CA ALA A 280 10.28 14.11 0.44
C ALA A 280 10.19 12.73 1.12
N LYS A 281 10.09 11.64 0.33
CA LYS A 281 10.13 10.26 0.83
C LYS A 281 11.45 9.94 1.54
N ALA A 282 12.59 10.28 0.93
CA ALA A 282 13.91 10.02 1.51
C ALA A 282 14.12 10.78 2.83
N VAL A 283 13.71 12.05 2.90
CA VAL A 283 13.76 12.86 4.12
C VAL A 283 12.82 12.28 5.18
N TYR A 284 11.58 11.95 4.81
CA TYR A 284 10.61 11.35 5.72
C TYR A 284 11.16 10.07 6.35
N ASN A 285 11.70 9.17 5.54
CA ASN A 285 12.34 7.95 5.99
C ASN A 285 13.47 8.23 7.00
N LYS A 286 14.32 9.23 6.73
CA LYS A 286 15.47 9.56 7.60
C LYS A 286 15.07 10.24 8.92
N VAL A 287 14.01 11.03 8.94
CA VAL A 287 13.67 11.88 10.11
C VAL A 287 12.42 11.45 10.90
N SER A 288 11.55 10.63 10.32
CA SER A 288 10.32 10.15 10.97
C SER A 288 10.52 9.53 12.36
N PRO A 289 11.63 8.82 12.68
CA PRO A 289 11.84 8.28 14.03
C PRO A 289 11.97 9.33 15.15
N GLN A 290 12.15 10.62 14.80
CA GLN A 290 12.29 11.72 15.75
C GLN A 290 10.96 12.37 16.16
N PHE A 291 9.85 11.88 15.62
CA PHE A 291 8.50 12.40 15.83
C PHE A 291 7.62 11.35 16.49
N ASP A 292 6.66 11.78 17.32
CA ASP A 292 5.73 10.88 17.99
C ASP A 292 4.80 10.21 16.98
N ARG A 293 4.40 10.96 15.96
CA ARG A 293 3.42 10.58 14.95
C ARG A 293 3.83 11.13 13.59
N CYS A 294 3.59 10.36 12.53
CA CYS A 294 3.91 10.76 11.17
C CYS A 294 2.75 10.45 10.23
N SER A 295 2.61 11.23 9.16
CA SER A 295 1.67 10.98 8.07
C SER A 295 2.31 11.40 6.77
N PHE A 296 2.20 10.56 5.73
CA PHE A 296 2.62 10.89 4.37
C PHE A 296 1.40 10.74 3.48
N VAL A 297 0.96 11.84 2.87
CA VAL A 297 -0.19 11.86 1.97
C VAL A 297 0.28 12.10 0.55
N GLU A 298 0.14 11.09 -0.30
CA GLU A 298 0.49 11.16 -1.72
C GLU A 298 -0.62 11.84 -2.55
N ASP A 299 -0.24 12.41 -3.70
CA ASP A 299 -1.17 12.91 -4.73
C ASP A 299 -2.29 13.84 -4.21
N VAL A 300 -1.95 14.80 -3.33
CA VAL A 300 -2.93 15.69 -2.71
C VAL A 300 -3.72 16.50 -3.74
N ARG A 301 -3.07 16.95 -4.83
CA ARG A 301 -3.75 17.61 -5.97
C ARG A 301 -4.86 16.74 -6.55
N GLU A 302 -4.62 15.45 -6.76
CA GLU A 302 -5.64 14.55 -7.31
C GLU A 302 -6.74 14.29 -6.29
N MET A 303 -6.37 14.10 -5.02
CA MET A 303 -7.32 13.90 -3.92
C MET A 303 -8.29 15.09 -3.79
N LEU A 304 -7.79 16.33 -3.86
CA LEU A 304 -8.61 17.54 -3.77
C LEU A 304 -9.52 17.76 -4.98
N GLN A 305 -9.27 17.11 -6.11
CA GLN A 305 -10.22 17.09 -7.24
C GLN A 305 -11.43 16.19 -6.99
N GLN A 306 -11.36 15.31 -5.98
CA GLN A 306 -12.44 14.42 -5.64
C GLN A 306 -13.54 15.14 -4.85
N ARG A 307 -14.77 14.62 -4.96
CA ARG A 307 -15.87 15.05 -4.10
C ARG A 307 -15.49 14.73 -2.66
N ASP A 308 -15.69 15.69 -1.77
CA ASP A 308 -15.30 15.58 -0.36
C ASP A 308 -13.78 15.39 -0.16
N GLY A 309 -12.95 15.72 -1.17
CA GLY A 309 -11.49 15.53 -1.14
C GLY A 309 -10.79 16.17 0.07
N ILE A 310 -11.26 17.34 0.51
CA ILE A 310 -10.79 17.97 1.76
C ILE A 310 -11.06 17.06 2.97
N ILE A 311 -12.26 16.48 3.05
CA ILE A 311 -12.64 15.59 4.15
C ILE A 311 -11.82 14.30 4.09
N ILE A 312 -11.57 13.76 2.89
CA ILE A 312 -10.73 12.58 2.69
C ILE A 312 -9.31 12.85 3.20
N LEU A 313 -8.72 13.98 2.80
CA LEU A 313 -7.39 14.41 3.26
C LEU A 313 -7.33 14.54 4.79
N GLN A 314 -8.32 15.20 5.39
CA GLN A 314 -8.40 15.32 6.85
C GLN A 314 -8.53 13.96 7.53
N LYS A 315 -9.38 13.08 7.01
CA LYS A 315 -9.57 11.72 7.54
C LYS A 315 -8.27 10.93 7.51
N HIS A 316 -7.50 11.03 6.43
CA HIS A 316 -6.20 10.37 6.28
C HIS A 316 -5.22 10.83 7.37
N ILE A 317 -4.98 12.15 7.45
CA ILE A 317 -4.07 12.74 8.46
C ILE A 317 -4.53 12.38 9.88
N ILE A 318 -5.84 12.48 10.16
CA ILE A 318 -6.37 12.19 11.49
C ILE A 318 -6.20 10.71 11.85
N SER A 319 -6.43 9.82 10.89
CA SER A 319 -6.25 8.38 11.08
C SER A 319 -4.78 8.04 11.40
N ASP A 320 -3.84 8.57 10.62
CA ASP A 320 -2.40 8.28 10.77
C ASP A 320 -1.85 8.74 12.12
N ILE A 321 -2.28 9.93 12.57
CA ILE A 321 -1.76 10.55 13.79
C ILE A 321 -2.47 10.01 15.05
N LEU A 322 -3.81 9.91 15.04
CA LEU A 322 -4.55 9.44 16.23
C LEU A 322 -4.47 7.92 16.40
N ARG A 323 -4.35 7.17 15.30
CA ARG A 323 -4.34 5.70 15.28
C ARG A 323 -5.54 5.05 15.98
N VAL A 324 -6.66 5.78 16.04
CA VAL A 324 -7.92 5.26 16.60
C VAL A 324 -8.76 4.72 15.46
N LYS A 325 -8.97 3.40 15.48
CA LYS A 325 -9.79 2.70 14.48
C LYS A 325 -11.18 3.33 14.37
N ASN A 326 -11.64 3.58 13.14
CA ASN A 326 -12.96 4.14 12.81
C ASN A 326 -13.25 5.56 13.33
N PHE A 327 -12.33 6.24 14.02
CA PHE A 327 -12.59 7.60 14.52
C PHE A 327 -12.78 8.60 13.38
N ALA A 328 -11.96 8.48 12.34
CA ALA A 328 -12.06 9.30 11.13
C ALA A 328 -13.41 9.15 10.40
N GLU A 329 -14.12 8.02 10.56
CA GLU A 329 -15.42 7.82 9.93
C GLU A 329 -16.49 8.78 10.48
N SER A 330 -16.35 9.21 11.73
CA SER A 330 -17.26 10.18 12.38
C SER A 330 -17.16 11.60 11.83
N ILE A 331 -16.15 11.90 10.99
CA ILE A 331 -15.95 13.23 10.42
C ILE A 331 -16.95 13.46 9.28
N ALA A 332 -18.02 14.17 9.62
CA ALA A 332 -19.13 14.46 8.71
C ALA A 332 -18.84 15.61 7.74
N ASN A 333 -17.96 16.55 8.08
CA ASN A 333 -17.69 17.75 7.28
C ASN A 333 -16.32 18.39 7.60
N ASN A 334 -15.93 19.36 6.78
CA ASN A 334 -14.65 20.07 6.90
C ASN A 334 -14.45 20.73 8.28
N SER A 335 -15.46 21.41 8.81
CA SER A 335 -15.32 22.13 10.09
C SER A 335 -15.11 21.18 11.27
N ALA A 336 -15.75 20.00 11.26
CA ALA A 336 -15.48 18.94 12.22
C ALA A 336 -14.04 18.42 12.12
N GLY A 337 -13.53 18.24 10.90
CA GLY A 337 -12.14 17.85 10.65
C GLY A 337 -11.13 18.87 11.20
N ILE A 338 -11.31 20.16 10.87
CA ILE A 338 -10.46 21.25 11.39
C ILE A 338 -10.49 21.29 12.92
N ARG A 339 -11.67 21.14 13.53
CA ARG A 339 -11.81 21.12 15.00
C ARG A 339 -11.03 19.97 15.62
N ILE A 340 -11.12 18.76 15.06
CA ILE A 340 -10.35 17.61 15.55
C ILE A 340 -8.85 17.83 15.39
N ILE A 341 -8.42 18.36 14.24
CA ILE A 341 -7.00 18.69 14.02
C ILE A 341 -6.51 19.68 15.07
N LYS A 342 -7.28 20.74 15.30
CA LYS A 342 -6.97 21.74 16.33
C LYS A 342 -6.98 21.18 17.75
N ASP A 343 -7.94 20.33 18.10
CA ASP A 343 -8.17 19.93 19.50
C ASP A 343 -7.43 18.65 19.90
N ARG A 344 -6.97 17.84 18.93
CA ARG A 344 -6.35 16.53 19.16
C ARG A 344 -5.01 16.38 18.46
N ILE A 345 -4.94 16.61 17.14
CA ILE A 345 -3.69 16.43 16.35
C ILE A 345 -2.61 17.39 16.82
N SER A 346 -3.00 18.62 17.14
CA SER A 346 -2.11 19.67 17.63
C SER A 346 -1.26 19.28 18.83
N ARG A 347 -1.68 18.30 19.64
CA ARG A 347 -1.02 17.88 20.88
C ARG A 347 0.19 16.97 20.66
N PHE A 348 0.36 16.44 19.47
CA PHE A 348 1.46 15.53 19.13
C PHE A 348 2.61 16.30 18.49
N LYS A 349 3.85 15.90 18.76
CA LYS A 349 5.00 16.27 17.94
C LYS A 349 4.97 15.40 16.68
N PHE A 350 4.61 15.97 15.54
CA PHE A 350 4.41 15.20 14.30
C PHE A 350 5.25 15.64 13.12
N LEU A 351 5.39 14.74 12.15
CA LEU A 351 5.85 15.04 10.78
C LEU A 351 4.73 14.71 9.79
N ILE A 352 4.22 15.72 9.08
CA ILE A 352 3.24 15.52 8.02
C ILE A 352 3.84 15.90 6.67
N VAL A 353 3.77 14.99 5.71
CA VAL A 353 4.16 15.26 4.31
C VAL A 353 2.91 15.32 3.45
N LEU A 354 2.78 16.41 2.68
CA LEU A 354 1.70 16.60 1.71
C LEU A 354 2.33 16.70 0.32
N ASP A 355 2.25 15.61 -0.42
CA ASP A 355 2.87 15.51 -1.74
C ASP A 355 1.95 16.02 -2.86
N ASP A 356 2.54 16.73 -3.81
CA ASP A 356 1.92 17.26 -5.02
C ASP A 356 0.68 18.12 -4.75
N VAL A 357 0.84 19.26 -4.09
CA VAL A 357 -0.25 20.24 -3.89
C VAL A 357 -0.35 21.26 -5.04
N ASP A 358 -1.55 21.76 -5.30
CA ASP A 358 -1.85 22.83 -6.27
C ASP A 358 -2.59 24.02 -5.63
N GLU A 359 -3.06 24.97 -6.44
CA GLU A 359 -3.75 26.19 -5.99
C GLU A 359 -5.07 25.93 -5.24
N LYS A 360 -5.64 24.72 -5.33
CA LYS A 360 -6.83 24.34 -4.54
C LYS A 360 -6.47 24.07 -3.08
N PHE A 361 -5.22 23.73 -2.79
CA PHE A 361 -4.75 23.54 -1.43
C PHE A 361 -4.65 24.89 -0.73
N ARG A 362 -5.47 25.07 0.30
CA ARG A 362 -5.46 26.23 1.19
C ARG A 362 -5.28 25.73 2.62
N PHE A 363 -4.09 25.89 3.18
CA PHE A 363 -3.69 25.28 4.45
C PHE A 363 -4.66 25.63 5.58
N ASP A 364 -5.01 26.90 5.73
CA ASP A 364 -5.94 27.43 6.72
C ASP A 364 -7.36 26.83 6.59
N LYS A 365 -7.82 26.58 5.36
CA LYS A 365 -9.15 26.03 5.08
C LYS A 365 -9.24 24.52 5.23
N ILE A 366 -8.10 23.83 5.27
CA ILE A 366 -8.03 22.36 5.31
C ILE A 366 -7.54 21.88 6.69
N LEU A 367 -6.50 22.49 7.24
CA LEU A 367 -5.86 22.05 8.48
C LEU A 367 -6.08 23.05 9.63
N GLY A 368 -6.60 24.24 9.34
CA GLY A 368 -6.80 25.31 10.32
C GLY A 368 -5.57 26.19 10.51
N ASN A 369 -5.57 26.97 11.59
CA ASN A 369 -4.49 27.91 11.87
C ASN A 369 -3.22 27.17 12.32
N ILE A 370 -2.12 27.47 11.65
CA ILE A 370 -0.79 26.93 11.91
C ILE A 370 -0.30 27.15 13.36
N LYS A 371 -0.71 28.26 13.97
CA LYS A 371 -0.33 28.62 15.36
C LYS A 371 -0.95 27.68 16.40
N ASN A 372 -1.90 26.83 16.02
CA ASN A 372 -2.51 25.86 16.92
C ASN A 372 -1.62 24.62 17.17
N PHE A 373 -0.62 24.34 16.34
CA PHE A 373 0.19 23.13 16.45
C PHE A 373 1.28 23.26 17.52
N VAL A 374 1.54 22.18 18.26
CA VAL A 374 2.60 22.14 19.28
C VAL A 374 3.98 22.41 18.68
N SER A 375 4.81 23.03 19.51
CA SER A 375 6.23 23.26 19.29
C SER A 375 6.97 21.95 18.95
N GLY A 376 7.77 21.95 17.87
CA GLY A 376 8.52 20.78 17.40
C GLY A 376 7.87 19.99 16.27
N SER A 377 6.64 20.32 15.85
CA SER A 377 5.99 19.69 14.69
C SER A 377 6.49 20.24 13.35
N ARG A 378 6.44 19.42 12.30
CA ARG A 378 6.97 19.73 10.97
C ARG A 378 6.00 19.39 9.85
N PHE A 379 5.98 20.23 8.82
CA PHE A 379 5.37 19.91 7.53
C PHE A 379 6.42 19.92 6.42
N ILE A 380 6.32 18.95 5.51
CA ILE A 380 6.97 18.99 4.20
C ILE A 380 5.85 19.04 3.16
N ILE A 381 5.88 20.02 2.27
CA ILE A 381 4.85 20.18 1.24
C ILE A 381 5.54 20.27 -0.11
N THR A 382 5.18 19.41 -1.06
CA THR A 382 5.75 19.46 -2.40
C THR A 382 4.77 20.09 -3.39
N SER A 383 5.25 20.94 -4.30
CA SER A 383 4.42 21.52 -5.36
C SER A 383 5.22 21.82 -6.62
N ARG A 384 4.57 21.82 -7.78
CA ARG A 384 5.15 22.33 -9.02
C ARG A 384 5.10 23.87 -9.10
N ASN A 385 4.18 24.51 -8.36
CA ASN A 385 3.94 25.94 -8.43
C ASN A 385 4.39 26.63 -7.14
N VAL A 386 5.47 27.41 -7.21
CA VAL A 386 6.02 28.15 -6.06
C VAL A 386 4.99 29.10 -5.43
N LYS A 387 4.05 29.65 -6.23
CA LYS A 387 3.02 30.56 -5.73
C LYS A 387 2.09 29.90 -4.73
N VAL A 388 1.85 28.58 -4.87
CA VAL A 388 1.04 27.82 -3.92
C VAL A 388 1.71 27.84 -2.54
N LEU A 389 3.02 27.58 -2.52
CA LEU A 389 3.81 27.49 -1.29
C LEU A 389 4.02 28.86 -0.62
N SER A 390 4.19 29.93 -1.42
CA SER A 390 4.32 31.29 -0.89
C SER A 390 3.02 31.82 -0.27
N THR A 391 1.87 31.23 -0.58
CA THR A 391 0.58 31.61 0.03
C THR A 391 0.27 30.87 1.33
N LEU A 392 1.11 29.92 1.76
CA LEU A 392 0.87 29.12 2.95
C LEU A 392 1.09 29.93 4.23
N THR A 393 2.28 30.52 4.37
CA THR A 393 2.72 31.31 5.53
C THR A 393 3.98 32.10 5.14
N ASP A 394 4.20 33.25 5.79
CA ASP A 394 5.43 34.04 5.63
C ASP A 394 6.69 33.31 6.14
N ASP A 395 6.52 32.30 7.00
CA ASP A 395 7.58 31.48 7.60
C ASP A 395 7.87 30.18 6.82
N CYS A 396 7.23 29.98 5.66
CA CYS A 396 7.43 28.79 4.83
C CYS A 396 8.85 28.80 4.22
N LYS A 397 9.68 27.83 4.61
CA LYS A 397 11.06 27.72 4.12
C LYS A 397 11.07 27.00 2.77
N LEU A 398 11.30 27.74 1.70
CA LEU A 398 11.28 27.21 0.34
C LEU A 398 12.59 26.50 -0.02
N TYR A 399 12.46 25.39 -0.74
CA TYR A 399 13.55 24.68 -1.39
C TYR A 399 13.23 24.43 -2.86
N LYS A 400 13.98 25.10 -3.75
CA LYS A 400 13.95 24.82 -5.19
C LYS A 400 14.84 23.63 -5.50
N VAL A 401 14.25 22.58 -6.05
CA VAL A 401 14.99 21.44 -6.61
C VAL A 401 15.53 21.85 -7.98
N LEU A 402 16.82 21.66 -8.18
CA LEU A 402 17.52 21.88 -9.44
C LEU A 402 17.68 20.56 -10.19
N GLU A 403 18.05 20.65 -11.46
CA GLU A 403 18.35 19.51 -12.32
C GLU A 403 19.47 18.65 -11.72
N MET A 404 19.43 17.34 -12.00
CA MET A 404 20.49 16.44 -11.58
C MET A 404 21.80 16.84 -12.25
N ASN A 405 22.89 16.82 -11.48
CA ASN A 405 24.22 16.99 -12.07
C ASN A 405 24.50 15.86 -13.08
N HIS A 406 25.38 16.14 -14.05
CA HIS A 406 25.65 15.24 -15.16
C HIS A 406 26.09 13.84 -14.72
N SER A 407 26.95 13.73 -13.70
CA SER A 407 27.41 12.43 -13.18
C SER A 407 26.27 11.58 -12.61
N HIS A 408 25.41 12.14 -11.77
CA HIS A 408 24.27 11.43 -11.20
C HIS A 408 23.21 11.14 -12.26
N ALA A 409 23.01 12.05 -13.21
CA ALA A 409 22.10 11.86 -14.34
C ALA A 409 22.55 10.69 -15.23
N LEU A 410 23.85 10.62 -15.56
CA LEU A 410 24.44 9.50 -16.30
C LEU A 410 24.30 8.19 -15.54
N GLN A 411 24.61 8.18 -14.25
CA GLN A 411 24.46 6.99 -13.41
C GLN A 411 23.01 6.51 -13.35
N LEU A 412 22.04 7.43 -13.20
CA LEU A 412 20.62 7.09 -13.21
C LEU A 412 20.21 6.51 -14.57
N PHE A 413 20.59 7.17 -15.66
CA PHE A 413 20.31 6.69 -17.01
C PHE A 413 20.87 5.28 -17.24
N CYS A 414 22.14 5.03 -16.88
CA CYS A 414 22.80 3.73 -17.04
C CYS A 414 22.15 2.63 -16.19
N ASN A 415 21.66 2.97 -14.99
CA ASN A 415 20.92 2.01 -14.17
C ASN A 415 19.62 1.55 -14.85
N HIS A 416 19.03 2.38 -15.70
CA HIS A 416 17.83 2.04 -16.46
C HIS A 416 18.14 1.36 -17.79
N SER A 417 19.16 1.83 -18.53
CA SER A 417 19.52 1.35 -19.88
C SER A 417 20.48 0.16 -19.92
N PHE A 418 21.28 -0.07 -18.86
CA PHE A 418 22.27 -1.15 -18.80
C PHE A 418 22.18 -1.99 -17.51
N LYS A 419 21.39 -1.56 -16.52
CA LYS A 419 21.37 -2.13 -15.14
C LYS A 419 22.73 -2.06 -14.45
N GLN A 420 23.52 -1.02 -14.76
CA GLN A 420 24.86 -0.77 -14.23
C GLN A 420 25.02 0.72 -13.92
N ASP A 421 26.01 1.07 -13.09
CA ASP A 421 26.27 2.47 -12.72
C ASP A 421 26.99 3.28 -13.81
N SER A 422 27.52 2.64 -14.85
CA SER A 422 28.26 3.28 -15.95
C SER A 422 27.94 2.64 -17.30
N PRO A 423 28.05 3.37 -18.42
CA PRO A 423 27.81 2.80 -19.74
C PRO A 423 28.98 1.92 -20.20
N PRO A 424 28.73 0.92 -21.06
CA PRO A 424 29.81 0.25 -21.81
C PRO A 424 30.55 1.26 -22.70
N SER A 425 31.85 1.01 -22.94
CA SER A 425 32.70 1.91 -23.74
C SER A 425 32.14 2.21 -25.14
N SER A 426 31.48 1.24 -25.78
CA SER A 426 30.86 1.41 -27.11
C SER A 426 29.64 2.33 -27.13
N TYR A 427 29.05 2.61 -25.96
CA TYR A 427 27.86 3.44 -25.75
C TYR A 427 28.17 4.73 -24.96
N GLU A 428 29.42 4.98 -24.57
CA GLU A 428 29.80 6.09 -23.70
C GLU A 428 29.41 7.46 -24.28
N THR A 429 29.78 7.74 -25.53
CA THR A 429 29.44 9.00 -26.21
C THR A 429 27.93 9.17 -26.35
N LEU A 430 27.22 8.13 -26.82
CA LEU A 430 25.76 8.18 -26.99
C LEU A 430 25.02 8.37 -25.66
N SER A 431 25.48 7.72 -24.59
CA SER A 431 24.88 7.86 -23.27
C SER A 431 25.03 9.29 -22.75
N ASN A 432 26.22 9.89 -22.91
CA ASN A 432 26.46 11.28 -22.54
C ASN A 432 25.60 12.25 -23.35
N ASP A 433 25.50 12.05 -24.67
CA ASP A 433 24.66 12.87 -25.54
C ASP A 433 23.19 12.80 -25.14
N ILE A 434 22.64 11.59 -24.89
CA ILE A 434 21.25 11.43 -24.47
C ILE A 434 20.99 12.09 -23.11
N VAL A 435 21.90 11.90 -22.15
CA VAL A 435 21.81 12.53 -20.82
C VAL A 435 21.79 14.05 -20.93
N SER A 436 22.60 14.62 -21.83
CA SER A 436 22.62 16.07 -22.07
C SER A 436 21.27 16.59 -22.60
N VAL A 437 20.61 15.84 -23.47
CA VAL A 437 19.30 16.21 -24.05
C VAL A 437 18.13 15.94 -23.10
N ALA A 438 18.32 15.06 -22.11
CA ALA A 438 17.32 14.78 -21.07
C ALA A 438 17.24 15.85 -19.97
N ALA A 439 18.02 16.93 -20.08
CA ALA A 439 17.98 18.12 -19.21
C ALA A 439 18.09 17.82 -17.70
N GLY A 440 18.79 16.73 -17.34
CA GLY A 440 18.98 16.33 -15.94
C GLY A 440 17.67 15.98 -15.21
N LEU A 441 16.60 15.62 -15.93
CA LEU A 441 15.30 15.28 -15.34
C LEU A 441 15.23 13.78 -14.99
N PRO A 442 15.13 13.40 -13.70
CA PRO A 442 15.09 12.00 -13.28
C PRO A 442 14.05 11.16 -14.03
N LEU A 443 12.80 11.62 -14.12
CA LEU A 443 11.75 10.83 -14.79
C LEU A 443 12.06 10.60 -16.28
N THR A 444 12.54 11.63 -16.98
CA THR A 444 12.92 11.52 -18.39
C THR A 444 14.08 10.56 -18.58
N LEU A 445 15.11 10.65 -17.74
CA LEU A 445 16.26 9.74 -17.76
C LEU A 445 15.83 8.28 -17.53
N LYS A 446 14.91 8.03 -16.59
CA LYS A 446 14.38 6.69 -16.33
C LYS A 446 13.61 6.14 -17.53
N VAL A 447 12.66 6.92 -18.07
CA VAL A 447 11.79 6.48 -19.18
C VAL A 447 12.60 6.26 -20.46
N VAL A 448 13.48 7.20 -20.81
CA VAL A 448 14.35 7.07 -22.01
C VAL A 448 15.39 5.98 -21.83
N GLY A 449 16.02 5.87 -20.65
CA GLY A 449 16.97 4.79 -20.38
C GLY A 449 16.32 3.42 -20.47
N SER A 450 15.12 3.26 -19.90
CA SER A 450 14.35 2.03 -19.99
C SER A 450 13.85 1.71 -21.41
N LEU A 451 13.52 2.71 -22.22
CA LEU A 451 13.18 2.55 -23.63
C LEU A 451 14.34 1.96 -24.45
N LEU A 452 15.57 2.29 -24.06
CA LEU A 452 16.80 1.91 -24.77
C LEU A 452 17.46 0.64 -24.22
N PHE A 453 16.88 0.05 -23.18
CA PHE A 453 17.39 -1.17 -22.56
C PHE A 453 17.34 -2.34 -23.54
N GLN A 454 18.48 -3.01 -23.75
CA GLN A 454 18.65 -4.13 -24.71
C GLN A 454 18.41 -3.79 -26.18
N GLU A 455 18.33 -2.51 -26.53
CA GLU A 455 18.19 -2.07 -27.92
C GLU A 455 19.54 -1.95 -28.64
N GLU A 456 19.51 -2.07 -29.97
CA GLU A 456 20.69 -1.92 -30.80
C GLU A 456 21.16 -0.46 -30.89
N LYS A 457 22.47 -0.25 -31.07
CA LYS A 457 23.09 1.09 -31.17
C LYS A 457 22.45 1.99 -32.24
N VAL A 458 21.98 1.43 -33.34
CA VAL A 458 21.28 2.19 -34.40
C VAL A 458 19.97 2.80 -33.90
N ILE A 459 19.25 2.10 -33.02
CA ILE A 459 18.01 2.59 -32.40
C ILE A 459 18.32 3.72 -31.42
N TRP A 460 19.42 3.61 -30.68
CA TRP A 460 19.91 4.69 -29.81
C TRP A 460 20.19 5.97 -30.58
N GLU A 461 20.90 5.86 -31.72
CA GLU A 461 21.21 7.00 -32.59
C GLU A 461 19.94 7.65 -33.15
N ASP A 462 18.96 6.84 -33.57
CA ASP A 462 17.68 7.35 -34.06
C ASP A 462 16.89 8.09 -32.99
N LYS A 463 16.82 7.53 -31.78
CA LYS A 463 16.12 8.15 -30.64
C LYS A 463 16.80 9.42 -30.16
N LEU A 464 18.13 9.48 -30.20
CA LEU A 464 18.87 10.70 -29.91
C LEU A 464 18.54 11.81 -30.91
N ARG A 465 18.39 11.50 -32.20
CA ARG A 465 17.97 12.50 -33.20
C ARG A 465 16.58 13.05 -32.90
N GLN A 466 15.61 12.17 -32.61
CA GLN A 466 14.26 12.58 -32.22
C GLN A 466 14.27 13.48 -30.96
N LEU A 467 15.08 13.13 -29.96
CA LEU A 467 15.21 13.93 -28.73
C LEU A 467 15.82 15.31 -28.99
N LYS A 468 16.79 15.44 -29.91
CA LYS A 468 17.43 16.72 -30.26
C LYS A 468 16.48 17.70 -30.97
N GLU A 469 15.42 17.21 -31.60
CA GLU A 469 14.41 18.06 -32.24
C GLU A 469 13.43 18.70 -31.25
N ILE A 470 13.33 18.17 -30.03
CA ILE A 470 12.40 18.64 -29.00
C ILE A 470 13.06 19.77 -28.17
N PRO A 471 12.44 20.95 -28.03
CA PRO A 471 12.96 22.04 -27.18
C PRO A 471 13.12 21.62 -25.72
N GLU A 472 14.14 22.12 -25.00
CA GLU A 472 14.45 21.72 -23.61
C GLU A 472 13.27 21.86 -22.65
N GLU A 473 12.41 22.85 -22.86
CA GLU A 473 11.27 23.13 -22.01
C GLU A 473 10.10 22.13 -22.21
N GLU A 474 10.07 21.40 -23.33
CA GLU A 474 9.00 20.45 -23.70
C GLU A 474 9.19 19.05 -23.09
N VAL A 475 9.24 19.00 -21.76
CA VAL A 475 9.44 17.76 -20.98
C VAL A 475 8.43 16.66 -21.34
N VAL A 476 7.18 17.03 -21.60
CA VAL A 476 6.10 16.08 -21.92
C VAL A 476 6.34 15.42 -23.29
N GLU A 477 6.78 16.16 -24.30
CA GLU A 477 7.06 15.59 -25.63
C GLU A 477 8.26 14.62 -25.58
N ARG A 478 9.27 14.88 -24.73
CA ARG A 478 10.35 13.91 -24.50
C ARG A 478 9.85 12.58 -23.93
N LEU A 479 8.95 12.63 -22.95
CA LEU A 479 8.36 11.42 -22.35
C LEU A 479 7.49 10.66 -23.36
N LYS A 480 6.83 11.39 -24.26
CA LYS A 480 5.95 10.84 -25.29
C LYS A 480 6.67 9.97 -26.32
N ILE A 481 7.97 10.14 -26.55
CA ILE A 481 8.77 9.23 -27.41
C ILE A 481 8.64 7.76 -26.97
N SER A 482 8.56 7.50 -25.65
CA SER A 482 8.36 6.14 -25.14
C SER A 482 6.92 5.64 -25.34
N TYR A 483 5.94 6.54 -25.37
CA TYR A 483 4.55 6.23 -25.67
C TYR A 483 4.35 5.93 -27.17
N ASP A 484 4.96 6.72 -28.05
CA ASP A 484 4.78 6.60 -29.50
C ASP A 484 5.33 5.28 -30.06
N THR A 485 6.29 4.65 -29.38
CA THR A 485 6.87 3.34 -29.73
C THR A 485 6.12 2.15 -29.13
N LEU A 486 5.03 2.37 -28.39
CA LEU A 486 4.16 1.29 -27.93
C LEU A 486 3.30 0.75 -29.08
N ASN A 487 2.93 -0.52 -29.02
CA ASN A 487 1.84 -1.04 -29.86
C ASN A 487 0.50 -0.42 -29.44
N GLU A 488 -0.51 -0.54 -30.29
CA GLU A 488 -1.80 0.11 -30.07
C GLU A 488 -2.50 -0.39 -28.80
N GLU A 489 -2.37 -1.68 -28.47
CA GLU A 489 -2.96 -2.28 -27.28
C GLU A 489 -2.33 -1.73 -25.99
N ALA A 490 -0.99 -1.61 -25.92
CA ALA A 490 -0.32 -1.03 -24.77
C ALA A 490 -0.59 0.47 -24.65
N LYS A 491 -0.75 1.20 -25.77
CA LYS A 491 -1.24 2.59 -25.74
C LYS A 491 -2.62 2.68 -25.12
N GLN A 492 -3.54 1.76 -25.46
CA GLN A 492 -4.87 1.75 -24.88
C GLN A 492 -4.83 1.47 -23.37
N ILE A 493 -4.03 0.50 -22.92
CA ILE A 493 -3.85 0.18 -21.50
C ILE A 493 -3.23 1.38 -20.75
N PHE A 494 -2.20 2.01 -21.30
CA PHE A 494 -1.55 3.18 -20.69
C PHE A 494 -2.55 4.32 -20.45
N LEU A 495 -3.35 4.66 -21.47
CA LEU A 495 -4.35 5.71 -21.37
C LEU A 495 -5.50 5.33 -20.42
N ASP A 496 -5.90 4.05 -20.36
CA ASP A 496 -6.88 3.56 -19.40
C ASP A 496 -6.41 3.71 -17.96
N ILE A 497 -5.15 3.35 -17.69
CA ILE A 497 -4.54 3.56 -16.37
C ILE A 497 -4.52 5.05 -16.04
N ALA A 498 -3.97 5.89 -16.92
CA ALA A 498 -3.87 7.33 -16.71
C ALA A 498 -5.24 8.01 -16.43
N CYS A 499 -6.31 7.51 -17.04
CA CYS A 499 -7.65 8.06 -16.90
C CYS A 499 -8.43 7.48 -15.72
N PHE A 500 -8.36 6.16 -15.46
CA PHE A 500 -9.32 5.47 -14.60
C PHE A 500 -8.71 4.60 -13.51
N PHE A 501 -7.59 3.91 -13.78
CA PHE A 501 -7.15 2.79 -12.94
C PHE A 501 -5.95 3.08 -12.05
N ILE A 502 -5.51 4.34 -11.89
CA ILE A 502 -4.50 4.69 -10.87
C ILE A 502 -5.07 4.42 -9.48
N GLY A 503 -4.31 3.66 -8.67
CA GLY A 503 -4.70 3.23 -7.33
C GLY A 503 -5.64 2.02 -7.30
N GLU A 504 -6.02 1.47 -8.45
CA GLU A 504 -6.86 0.28 -8.56
C GLU A 504 -6.00 -0.99 -8.67
N ASP A 505 -6.55 -2.12 -8.20
CA ASP A 505 -5.94 -3.43 -8.33
C ASP A 505 -5.76 -3.80 -9.80
N LYS A 506 -4.56 -4.23 -10.20
CA LYS A 506 -4.21 -4.54 -11.59
C LYS A 506 -5.03 -5.68 -12.19
N ASP A 507 -5.46 -6.63 -11.37
CA ASP A 507 -6.09 -7.87 -11.85
C ASP A 507 -7.51 -7.58 -12.33
N LEU A 508 -8.19 -6.62 -11.71
CA LEU A 508 -9.54 -6.23 -12.06
C LEU A 508 -9.65 -5.75 -13.52
N PRO A 509 -9.01 -4.65 -13.98
CA PRO A 509 -9.11 -4.20 -15.36
C PRO A 509 -8.45 -5.18 -16.36
N SER A 510 -7.58 -6.09 -15.91
CA SER A 510 -6.97 -7.11 -16.76
C SER A 510 -7.99 -8.07 -17.38
N TYR A 511 -9.11 -8.37 -16.70
CA TYR A 511 -10.17 -9.18 -17.33
C TYR A 511 -10.83 -8.46 -18.51
N MET A 512 -11.11 -7.16 -18.34
CA MET A 512 -11.66 -6.33 -19.42
C MET A 512 -10.69 -6.24 -20.60
N TRP A 513 -9.42 -5.95 -20.33
CA TRP A 513 -8.40 -5.86 -21.38
C TRP A 513 -8.17 -7.19 -22.09
N SER A 514 -8.30 -8.32 -21.40
CA SER A 514 -8.19 -9.64 -22.04
C SER A 514 -9.33 -9.88 -23.03
N ASP A 515 -10.55 -9.47 -22.69
CA ASP A 515 -11.72 -9.61 -23.57
C ASP A 515 -11.71 -8.62 -24.75
N CYS A 516 -10.99 -7.50 -24.61
CA CYS A 516 -10.71 -6.57 -25.71
C CYS A 516 -9.51 -6.99 -26.58
N ASP A 517 -8.94 -8.18 -26.37
CA ASP A 517 -7.70 -8.64 -27.03
C ASP A 517 -6.51 -7.68 -26.85
N PHE A 518 -6.42 -6.98 -25.71
CA PHE A 518 -5.32 -6.07 -25.40
C PHE A 518 -4.11 -6.76 -24.76
N PHE A 519 -4.12 -8.09 -24.62
CA PHE A 519 -3.02 -8.89 -24.06
C PHE A 519 -2.40 -8.28 -22.79
N PRO A 520 -3.18 -8.07 -21.71
CA PRO A 520 -2.77 -7.25 -20.58
C PRO A 520 -1.51 -7.76 -19.87
N ILE A 521 -1.28 -9.07 -19.81
CA ILE A 521 -0.08 -9.64 -19.17
C ILE A 521 1.20 -9.11 -19.82
N SER A 522 1.32 -9.20 -21.14
CA SER A 522 2.51 -8.73 -21.86
C SER A 522 2.60 -7.21 -21.88
N ASN A 523 1.49 -6.53 -22.17
CA ASN A 523 1.49 -5.08 -22.35
C ASN A 523 1.65 -4.31 -21.02
N ILE A 524 1.11 -4.80 -19.89
CA ILE A 524 1.41 -4.25 -18.56
C ILE A 524 2.90 -4.45 -18.24
N ASN A 525 3.47 -5.61 -18.57
CA ASN A 525 4.91 -5.85 -18.35
C ASN A 525 5.78 -4.90 -19.18
N ILE A 526 5.42 -4.62 -20.43
CA ILE A 526 6.10 -3.61 -21.28
C ILE A 526 6.06 -2.23 -20.62
N LEU A 527 4.88 -1.79 -20.16
CA LEU A 527 4.73 -0.49 -19.49
C LEU A 527 5.59 -0.39 -18.21
N ARG A 528 5.68 -1.48 -17.43
CA ARG A 528 6.57 -1.56 -16.26
C ARG A 528 8.04 -1.50 -16.66
N GLN A 529 8.44 -2.28 -17.66
CA GLN A 529 9.82 -2.32 -18.14
C GLN A 529 10.27 -0.96 -18.65
N ARG A 530 9.36 -0.20 -19.28
CA ARG A 530 9.60 1.19 -19.74
C ARG A 530 9.49 2.25 -18.63
N SER A 531 9.34 1.84 -17.37
CA SER A 531 9.18 2.74 -16.22
C SER A 531 8.02 3.73 -16.38
N MET A 532 6.98 3.35 -17.14
CA MET A 532 5.81 4.18 -17.37
C MET A 532 4.72 3.97 -16.31
N ILE A 533 4.74 2.81 -15.64
CA ILE A 533 3.90 2.46 -14.50
C ILE A 533 4.71 1.66 -13.47
N GLU A 534 4.24 1.68 -12.24
CA GLU A 534 4.71 0.87 -11.13
C GLU A 534 3.53 0.04 -10.59
N ILE A 535 3.84 -1.11 -9.99
CA ILE A 535 2.85 -1.96 -9.33
C ILE A 535 3.33 -2.15 -7.90
N ALA A 536 2.62 -1.54 -6.95
CA ALA A 536 2.98 -1.56 -5.54
C ALA A 536 2.74 -2.95 -4.91
N SER A 537 3.16 -3.11 -3.65
CA SER A 537 3.07 -4.34 -2.84
C SER A 537 1.66 -4.95 -2.72
N HIS A 538 0.61 -4.19 -3.01
CA HIS A 538 -0.79 -4.64 -3.05
C HIS A 538 -1.37 -4.81 -4.45
N LEU A 539 -0.52 -4.98 -5.47
CA LEU A 539 -0.92 -5.12 -6.88
C LEU A 539 -1.64 -3.89 -7.45
N LEU A 540 -1.56 -2.73 -6.78
CA LEU A 540 -2.20 -1.49 -7.22
C LEU A 540 -1.36 -0.80 -8.28
N PHE A 541 -2.01 -0.25 -9.30
CA PHE A 541 -1.35 0.60 -10.29
C PHE A 541 -0.90 1.92 -9.69
N HIS A 542 0.36 2.25 -9.89
CA HIS A 542 0.94 3.56 -9.63
C HIS A 542 1.48 4.14 -10.94
N MET A 543 1.25 5.43 -11.18
CA MET A 543 1.72 6.14 -12.36
C MET A 543 2.17 7.53 -11.96
N HIS A 544 3.39 7.90 -12.34
CA HIS A 544 3.93 9.21 -12.04
C HIS A 544 3.01 10.30 -12.60
N ASP A 545 2.79 11.35 -11.81
CA ASP A 545 1.87 12.43 -12.13
C ASP A 545 2.09 13.06 -13.53
N GLN A 546 3.33 13.22 -14.01
CA GLN A 546 3.63 13.70 -15.37
C GLN A 546 3.20 12.73 -16.47
N LEU A 547 3.37 11.42 -16.29
CA LEU A 547 2.93 10.42 -17.25
C LEU A 547 1.40 10.33 -17.28
N ARG A 548 0.76 10.44 -16.11
CA ARG A 548 -0.69 10.57 -15.99
C ARG A 548 -1.19 11.81 -16.73
N ASP A 549 -0.60 12.98 -16.45
CA ASP A 549 -0.98 14.25 -17.05
C ASP A 549 -0.77 14.21 -18.58
N MET A 550 0.33 13.60 -19.04
CA MET A 550 0.60 13.36 -20.47
C MET A 550 -0.47 12.47 -21.11
N GLY A 551 -0.81 11.31 -20.52
CA GLY A 551 -1.85 10.43 -21.04
C GLY A 551 -3.22 11.12 -21.13
N ARG A 552 -3.57 11.87 -20.09
CA ARG A 552 -4.80 12.69 -20.07
C ARG A 552 -4.77 13.81 -21.13
N GLU A 553 -3.62 14.41 -21.38
CA GLU A 553 -3.44 15.43 -22.40
C GLU A 553 -3.57 14.85 -23.82
N ILE A 554 -3.00 13.67 -24.09
CA ILE A 554 -3.19 12.94 -25.36
C ILE A 554 -4.68 12.77 -25.65
N VAL A 555 -5.46 12.27 -24.68
CA VAL A 555 -6.92 12.13 -24.83
C VAL A 555 -7.61 13.49 -25.02
N ARG A 556 -7.15 14.54 -24.34
CA ARG A 556 -7.71 15.90 -24.50
C ARG A 556 -7.51 16.41 -25.93
N GLN A 557 -6.37 16.11 -26.55
CA GLN A 557 -6.00 16.55 -27.89
C GLN A 557 -6.80 15.87 -29.00
N GLU A 558 -7.31 14.65 -28.79
CA GLU A 558 -8.24 13.98 -29.73
C GLU A 558 -9.42 14.88 -30.10
N ASN A 559 -9.93 15.65 -29.12
CA ASN A 559 -10.86 16.72 -29.40
C ASN A 559 -10.82 17.82 -28.33
N THR A 560 -10.17 18.93 -28.63
CA THR A 560 -10.03 20.05 -27.67
C THR A 560 -11.34 20.77 -27.40
N ARG A 561 -12.25 20.83 -28.39
CA ARG A 561 -13.53 21.55 -28.34
C ARG A 561 -14.67 20.75 -27.74
N HIS A 562 -14.73 19.45 -28.03
CA HIS A 562 -15.87 18.59 -27.75
C HIS A 562 -15.42 17.36 -26.93
N PRO A 563 -15.45 17.43 -25.59
CA PRO A 563 -15.04 16.32 -24.72
C PRO A 563 -15.72 14.98 -25.02
N TRP A 564 -16.94 14.99 -25.54
CA TRP A 564 -17.72 13.80 -25.88
C TRP A 564 -17.27 13.08 -27.16
N LYS A 565 -16.37 13.70 -27.95
CA LYS A 565 -15.76 13.07 -29.12
C LYS A 565 -14.41 12.41 -28.81
N ARG A 566 -14.06 12.30 -27.52
CA ARG A 566 -12.81 11.69 -27.05
C ARG A 566 -13.07 10.23 -26.69
N SER A 567 -12.03 9.42 -26.79
CA SER A 567 -11.98 8.01 -26.39
C SER A 567 -12.21 7.83 -24.90
N ARG A 568 -11.75 8.76 -24.06
CA ARG A 568 -11.86 8.66 -22.59
C ARG A 568 -12.33 9.96 -21.95
N ILE A 569 -13.17 9.82 -20.93
CA ILE A 569 -13.66 10.93 -20.14
C ILE A 569 -13.54 10.58 -18.66
N TRP A 570 -12.54 11.18 -18.02
CA TRP A 570 -12.21 10.97 -16.60
C TRP A 570 -12.66 12.14 -15.70
N SER A 571 -12.95 13.32 -16.27
CA SER A 571 -13.24 14.52 -15.47
C SER A 571 -14.73 14.62 -15.09
N LYS A 572 -15.01 14.63 -13.78
CA LYS A 572 -16.35 14.64 -13.17
C LYS A 572 -17.25 15.78 -13.65
N GLY A 573 -16.72 17.01 -13.77
CA GLY A 573 -17.50 18.19 -14.18
C GLY A 573 -17.91 18.16 -15.66
N LYS A 574 -17.00 17.78 -16.56
CA LYS A 574 -17.28 17.75 -18.01
C LYS A 574 -18.18 16.57 -18.40
N ALA A 575 -18.07 15.44 -17.69
CA ALA A 575 -19.02 14.34 -17.85
C ALA A 575 -20.44 14.77 -17.46
N LEU A 576 -20.62 15.59 -16.41
CA LEU A 576 -21.92 16.12 -15.97
C LEU A 576 -22.53 17.12 -16.96
N ASP A 577 -21.74 18.04 -17.52
CA ASP A 577 -22.20 19.01 -18.54
C ASP A 577 -22.62 18.32 -19.85
N MET A 578 -22.00 17.17 -20.16
CA MET A 578 -22.38 16.31 -21.30
C MET A 578 -23.74 15.64 -21.11
N LEU A 579 -24.02 15.14 -19.90
CA LEU A 579 -25.30 14.50 -19.59
C LEU A 579 -26.45 15.48 -19.72
N CYS A 580 -26.27 16.74 -19.30
CA CYS A 580 -27.32 17.75 -19.29
C CYS A 580 -27.65 18.35 -20.68
N ASN A 581 -26.73 18.27 -21.65
CA ASN A 581 -26.88 18.89 -22.99
C ASN A 581 -27.21 17.86 -24.09
N GLN A 582 -28.39 17.24 -24.01
CA GLN A 582 -29.22 16.66 -25.09
C GLN A 582 -28.61 15.83 -26.26
N LYS A 583 -27.37 15.36 -26.23
CA LYS A 583 -26.82 14.44 -27.27
C LYS A 583 -26.47 13.03 -26.78
N LEU A 584 -26.70 12.74 -25.50
CA LEU A 584 -26.62 11.40 -24.91
C LEU A 584 -27.92 11.11 -24.15
N THR A 585 -29.05 11.10 -24.87
CA THR A 585 -30.42 10.96 -24.32
C THR A 585 -30.58 9.77 -23.37
N LEU A 586 -29.74 8.74 -23.50
CA LEU A 586 -29.68 7.56 -22.64
C LEU A 586 -28.97 7.75 -21.32
N LEU A 587 -27.77 8.35 -21.32
CA LEU A 587 -27.06 8.63 -20.09
C LEU A 587 -27.74 9.77 -19.29
N TYR A 588 -28.46 10.67 -19.96
CA TYR A 588 -29.34 11.65 -19.30
C TYR A 588 -30.52 11.01 -18.56
N LYS A 589 -31.13 9.95 -19.13
CA LYS A 589 -32.17 9.15 -18.45
C LYS A 589 -31.61 8.37 -17.24
N LEU A 590 -30.37 7.87 -17.32
CA LEU A 590 -29.62 7.36 -16.15
C LEU A 590 -29.47 8.40 -15.01
N TRP A 591 -29.61 9.69 -15.29
CA TRP A 591 -29.32 10.74 -14.32
C TRP A 591 -30.55 11.46 -13.73
N SER A 592 -31.76 11.34 -14.32
CA SER A 592 -32.89 12.24 -14.00
C SER A 592 -33.49 12.13 -12.58
N GLY A 593 -32.87 11.39 -11.66
CA GLY A 593 -33.08 11.49 -10.22
C GLY A 593 -32.14 12.51 -9.56
N ARG A 594 -32.55 13.79 -9.48
CA ARG A 594 -31.89 14.94 -8.81
C ARG A 594 -30.55 14.67 -8.08
N ARG A 595 -29.48 15.28 -8.62
CA ARG A 595 -28.15 15.51 -8.02
C ARG A 595 -27.37 14.24 -7.65
N SER A 596 -26.88 13.50 -8.65
CA SER A 596 -25.72 12.59 -8.50
C SER A 596 -24.46 13.15 -9.20
N SER A 597 -23.27 12.71 -8.77
CA SER A 597 -22.01 13.49 -8.85
C SER A 597 -20.75 12.69 -9.25
N HIS A 598 -20.89 11.48 -9.79
CA HIS A 598 -19.75 10.70 -10.30
C HIS A 598 -20.16 9.87 -11.52
N THR A 599 -19.47 10.09 -12.64
CA THR A 599 -19.57 9.32 -13.89
C THR A 599 -18.20 9.32 -14.57
N SER A 600 -17.60 8.15 -14.83
CA SER A 600 -16.38 7.98 -15.64
C SER A 600 -16.69 7.03 -16.80
N ILE A 601 -16.23 7.34 -18.02
CA ILE A 601 -16.61 6.62 -19.24
C ILE A 601 -15.40 6.42 -20.16
N SER A 602 -15.22 5.20 -20.67
CA SER A 602 -14.30 4.86 -21.77
C SER A 602 -15.06 4.36 -23.00
N VAL A 603 -14.80 4.94 -24.17
CA VAL A 603 -15.41 4.61 -25.47
C VAL A 603 -14.34 4.14 -26.44
N ASP A 604 -14.55 2.98 -27.05
CA ASP A 604 -13.78 2.50 -28.19
C ASP A 604 -14.16 3.33 -29.43
N ASN A 605 -13.17 3.99 -30.02
CA ASN A 605 -13.35 4.73 -31.26
C ASN A 605 -13.49 3.75 -32.43
N ALA A 606 -14.72 3.43 -32.83
CA ALA A 606 -15.00 2.89 -34.16
C ALA A 606 -15.79 3.92 -34.97
N SER A 607 -15.06 4.64 -35.83
CA SER A 607 -15.55 5.47 -36.95
C SER A 607 -16.43 6.68 -36.61
N THR A 608 -15.88 7.85 -36.88
CA THR A 608 -16.66 9.00 -37.34
C THR A 608 -17.49 8.61 -38.56
N GLN A 609 -18.77 8.27 -38.38
CA GLN A 609 -19.88 8.63 -39.28
C GLN A 609 -21.23 8.12 -38.77
N SER A 610 -22.20 9.04 -38.77
CA SER A 610 -23.63 8.92 -38.42
C SER A 610 -24.01 9.02 -36.93
N ASP A 611 -25.01 9.87 -36.68
CA ASP A 611 -25.71 10.10 -35.40
C ASP A 611 -26.54 8.88 -34.93
N SER A 612 -26.29 7.69 -35.48
CA SER A 612 -27.15 6.50 -35.33
C SER A 612 -26.42 5.24 -34.83
N ASN A 613 -25.09 5.25 -34.68
CA ASN A 613 -24.36 4.08 -34.18
C ASN A 613 -24.32 4.05 -32.63
N PRO A 614 -24.54 2.88 -32.00
CA PRO A 614 -24.43 2.75 -30.55
C PRO A 614 -23.00 3.01 -30.08
N LEU A 615 -22.85 3.66 -28.93
CA LEU A 615 -21.55 3.90 -28.30
C LEU A 615 -20.90 2.55 -27.97
N GLN A 616 -19.73 2.27 -28.54
CA GLN A 616 -18.90 1.14 -28.15
C GLN A 616 -18.19 1.49 -26.84
N LEU A 617 -18.93 1.47 -25.75
CA LEU A 617 -18.43 1.86 -24.43
C LEU A 617 -17.85 0.63 -23.75
N ARG A 618 -16.55 0.59 -23.45
CA ARG A 618 -15.90 -0.59 -22.81
C ARG A 618 -15.91 -0.57 -21.29
N TYR A 619 -15.83 0.62 -20.69
CA TYR A 619 -15.79 0.82 -19.23
C TYR A 619 -16.76 1.94 -18.81
N LEU A 620 -17.59 1.64 -17.81
CA LEU A 620 -18.56 2.56 -17.23
C LEU A 620 -18.48 2.55 -15.70
N ASP A 621 -18.18 3.69 -15.09
CA ASP A 621 -18.33 3.89 -13.64
C ASP A 621 -19.41 4.94 -13.37
N ILE A 622 -20.47 4.55 -12.66
CA ILE A 622 -21.61 5.41 -12.35
C ILE A 622 -22.00 5.36 -10.88
N LYS A 623 -22.38 6.53 -10.35
CA LYS A 623 -23.04 6.64 -9.05
C LYS A 623 -24.54 6.88 -9.22
N ALA A 624 -25.32 5.84 -8.97
CA ALA A 624 -26.77 5.82 -9.16
C ALA A 624 -27.53 6.08 -7.85
N ARG A 625 -28.62 6.86 -7.89
CA ARG A 625 -29.53 7.01 -6.73
C ARG A 625 -30.79 6.15 -6.87
N MET A 626 -31.35 6.10 -8.07
CA MET A 626 -32.34 5.13 -8.57
C MET A 626 -32.24 5.11 -10.10
N LEU A 627 -32.36 3.93 -10.72
CA LEU A 627 -32.33 3.74 -12.16
C LEU A 627 -33.46 2.77 -12.52
N ASN A 628 -34.56 3.27 -13.10
CA ASN A 628 -35.76 2.48 -13.39
C ASN A 628 -35.92 2.14 -14.88
N ASP A 629 -34.88 2.32 -15.69
CA ASP A 629 -34.92 2.14 -17.16
C ASP A 629 -34.18 0.87 -17.61
N ASP A 630 -34.51 0.39 -18.82
CA ASP A 630 -33.88 -0.74 -19.50
C ASP A 630 -32.79 -0.25 -20.47
N PHE A 631 -31.55 -0.71 -20.26
CA PHE A 631 -30.32 -0.34 -20.96
C PHE A 631 -29.78 -1.45 -21.86
N SER A 632 -30.50 -2.57 -22.00
CA SER A 632 -30.05 -3.76 -22.74
C SER A 632 -29.65 -3.50 -24.19
N ASN A 633 -30.28 -2.54 -24.87
CA ASN A 633 -30.07 -2.27 -26.29
C ASN A 633 -29.04 -1.16 -26.62
N TYR A 634 -28.34 -0.60 -25.63
CA TYR A 634 -27.67 0.70 -25.82
C TYR A 634 -26.15 0.73 -25.61
N VAL A 635 -25.58 -0.31 -24.99
CA VAL A 635 -24.13 -0.43 -24.77
C VAL A 635 -23.67 -1.87 -25.00
N PRO A 636 -23.83 -2.42 -26.23
CA PRO A 636 -23.42 -3.79 -26.54
C PRO A 636 -21.90 -4.00 -26.39
N GLY A 637 -21.10 -2.93 -26.41
CA GLY A 637 -19.65 -2.99 -26.21
C GLY A 637 -19.19 -3.09 -24.75
N LEU A 638 -20.10 -2.98 -23.76
CA LEU A 638 -19.71 -2.85 -22.35
C LEU A 638 -19.09 -4.11 -21.78
N ARG A 639 -17.82 -4.00 -21.36
CA ARG A 639 -17.04 -5.08 -20.75
C ARG A 639 -16.92 -4.95 -19.25
N SER A 640 -16.90 -3.72 -18.73
CA SER A 640 -16.77 -3.45 -17.30
C SER A 640 -17.74 -2.38 -16.82
N LEU A 641 -18.49 -2.72 -15.78
CA LEU A 641 -19.48 -1.85 -15.16
C LEU A 641 -19.24 -1.73 -13.65
N ARG A 642 -19.02 -0.50 -13.19
CA ARG A 642 -18.93 -0.14 -11.78
C ARG A 642 -20.14 0.72 -11.40
N VAL A 643 -20.91 0.29 -10.40
CA VAL A 643 -22.12 0.99 -9.94
C VAL A 643 -22.09 1.20 -8.44
N SER A 644 -22.17 2.46 -8.02
CA SER A 644 -22.34 2.85 -6.62
C SER A 644 -23.77 3.32 -6.34
N PHE A 645 -24.51 2.69 -5.40
CA PHE A 645 -25.93 2.98 -5.13
C PHE A 645 -26.28 3.23 -3.65
N LYS A 646 -27.25 4.12 -3.39
CA LYS A 646 -27.67 4.54 -2.02
C LYS A 646 -28.89 3.82 -1.43
N TYR A 647 -29.81 3.30 -2.25
CA TYR A 647 -31.08 2.70 -1.80
C TYR A 647 -31.35 1.36 -2.47
N SER A 648 -32.23 0.55 -1.87
CA SER A 648 -32.79 -0.68 -2.45
C SER A 648 -33.75 -0.36 -3.60
N GLY A 649 -33.22 0.12 -4.72
CA GLY A 649 -33.93 0.21 -5.99
C GLY A 649 -33.65 -1.00 -6.87
N ARG A 650 -34.49 -1.23 -7.89
CA ARG A 650 -34.20 -2.23 -8.94
C ARG A 650 -32.92 -1.81 -9.69
N MET A 651 -32.05 -2.77 -9.97
CA MET A 651 -30.90 -2.56 -10.85
C MET A 651 -31.40 -2.27 -12.28
N PRO A 652 -30.67 -1.47 -13.06
CA PRO A 652 -31.00 -1.28 -14.47
C PRO A 652 -30.85 -2.60 -15.21
N ASN A 653 -31.73 -2.88 -16.18
CA ASN A 653 -31.49 -4.00 -17.10
C ASN A 653 -30.33 -3.62 -18.01
N PHE A 654 -29.21 -4.33 -17.94
CA PHE A 654 -28.14 -4.23 -18.93
C PHE A 654 -28.12 -5.52 -19.75
N SER A 655 -27.69 -5.45 -21.01
CA SER A 655 -27.30 -6.65 -21.73
C SER A 655 -26.00 -7.09 -21.08
N VAL A 656 -26.05 -8.27 -20.47
CA VAL A 656 -24.92 -8.90 -19.78
C VAL A 656 -24.09 -9.74 -20.75
N ASP A 657 -24.49 -9.81 -22.02
CA ASP A 657 -23.95 -10.77 -22.99
C ASP A 657 -22.44 -10.59 -23.22
N ASN A 658 -21.93 -9.37 -23.07
CA ASN A 658 -20.52 -9.02 -23.24
C ASN A 658 -19.86 -8.49 -21.94
N LEU A 659 -20.56 -8.52 -20.81
CA LEU A 659 -20.09 -7.93 -19.57
C LEU A 659 -19.19 -8.92 -18.82
N VAL A 660 -17.93 -8.54 -18.62
CA VAL A 660 -16.91 -9.36 -17.96
C VAL A 660 -16.77 -9.02 -16.48
N ILE A 661 -16.92 -7.74 -16.13
CA ILE A 661 -16.73 -7.23 -14.76
C ILE A 661 -17.97 -6.45 -14.32
N VAL A 662 -18.48 -6.79 -13.14
CA VAL A 662 -19.54 -6.02 -12.46
C VAL A 662 -19.14 -5.74 -11.03
N GLU A 663 -18.97 -4.47 -10.69
CA GLU A 663 -18.68 -4.02 -9.34
C GLU A 663 -19.85 -3.24 -8.77
N LEU A 664 -20.43 -3.75 -7.68
CA LEU A 664 -21.61 -3.17 -7.06
C LEU A 664 -21.29 -2.66 -5.65
N PHE A 665 -21.23 -1.34 -5.50
CA PHE A 665 -20.93 -0.69 -4.23
C PHE A 665 -22.19 -0.12 -3.60
N ARG A 666 -22.60 -0.67 -2.44
CA ARG A 666 -23.65 -0.06 -1.63
C ARG A 666 -23.05 1.09 -0.81
N LEU A 667 -23.44 2.31 -1.14
CA LEU A 667 -23.11 3.49 -0.36
C LEU A 667 -23.93 3.43 0.94
N ARG A 668 -23.27 3.24 2.09
CA ARG A 668 -23.93 3.36 3.40
C ARG A 668 -24.52 4.77 3.51
N GLY A 669 -25.84 4.83 3.73
CA GLY A 669 -26.51 6.07 4.07
C GLY A 669 -25.94 6.59 5.39
N THR A 670 -25.55 7.86 5.40
CA THR A 670 -25.35 8.65 6.61
C THR A 670 -26.63 8.72 7.41
#